data_AF-A0A2V2EVI0-F1
#
_entry.id   AF-A0A2V2EVI0-F1
#
_cell.length_a   1.000
_cell.length_b   1.000
_cell.length_c   1.000
_cell.angle_alpha   90.00
_cell.angle_beta   90.00
_cell.angle_gamma   90.00
#
_symmetry.space_group_name_H-M   'P 1'
#
loop_
_entity.id
_entity.type
_entity.pdbx_description
1 polymer ?
#
loop_
_entity_poly.entity_id
_entity_poly.type
_entity_poly.pdbx_seq_one_letter_code
_entity_poly.pdbx_strand_id
1 'polypeptide(L)'
;MNIIVASVLSLTLVLLGVFVFRESWLRAWEACKDLGLSVAYYFCELFAVEHDIVPSVKEKSEIFLLDFGFADNGGQFWEDAKSYFLLFFNAENFNGYWGAVESGMLLFARVLTIAVPALVLLIILMRMMYRRPNVRHGKDTLPLKLFRNLMRYTYVPLKRWLVSFRDFLREYRWIRSCWLFVLAAHLNLVSIAVAFLAFYFYFAVSFDVVNVFVQLYKLVADLQVLFRTVPLWVLVFAVYPLFSRWRTRLARDRLRHFEARNCGFINELPIVSMACGSMGKKKTTLITDMVLSQEVMFRQKALSILQESDMKFPYFPWVSFEDELRACMEHGTVYNLASVKAWVALKRSRFIRHGNAQWQLYGYEVGRYGGEFDDALKVNGLFDVLETYAQAYFIYVLECSLIVSNYSIRTDNALIDAGNLPLWDLDFFPRVRRETNRRSHILDFDVLRLGKKVLENNPLAGSFEFGVVAITEIGKERGNMLELKEIKKGTSEANQKNDRFNSWLKMCRHSATVDHFPFIKVFVDEQRPESWGADARELADVIHIISSGKMHLALPFYTIEEMVSEWAFGRFMRLYEDFRFRRGDNTLLVYLLKSITAWLWRRNLRIYNRFGYCVLRLEKERGTMDGKYSRKRYFLMNAKIYAGRFSTDCFSDYFNDLARHSRRGLPDYLEYAFEKATVEELKAQNSYFINSLYGGNT
;
A
#
# COMPACT_ATOMS: atom_id res chain seq x y z
N MET A 1 -25.28 20.11 24.69
CA MET A 1 -25.64 18.68 24.75
C MET A 1 -24.42 17.77 24.91
N ASN A 2 -23.43 17.79 23.99
CA ASN A 2 -22.25 16.90 24.08
C ASN A 2 -21.44 17.07 25.39
N ILE A 3 -21.26 18.31 25.84
CA ILE A 3 -20.59 18.62 27.11
C ILE A 3 -21.35 18.01 28.29
N ILE A 4 -22.66 18.21 28.37
CA ILE A 4 -23.51 17.65 29.44
C ILE A 4 -23.40 16.13 29.50
N VAL A 5 -23.47 15.46 28.34
CA VAL A 5 -23.34 14.00 28.26
C VAL A 5 -21.95 13.54 28.69
N ALA A 6 -20.89 14.26 28.28
CA ALA A 6 -19.53 13.95 28.73
C ALA A 6 -19.35 14.17 30.24
N SER A 7 -19.95 15.20 30.82
CA SER A 7 -19.93 15.44 32.27
C SER A 7 -20.65 14.34 33.03
N VAL A 8 -21.84 13.92 32.57
CA VAL A 8 -22.59 12.81 33.17
C VAL A 8 -21.81 11.50 33.09
N LEU A 9 -21.20 11.21 31.94
CA LEU A 9 -20.35 10.02 31.77
C LEU A 9 -19.10 10.04 32.64
N SER A 10 -18.50 11.22 32.84
CA SER A 10 -17.35 11.37 33.73
C SER A 10 -17.76 11.14 35.18
N LEU A 11 -18.90 11.69 35.60
CA LEU A 11 -19.45 11.49 36.93
C LEU A 11 -19.78 10.02 37.19
N THR A 12 -20.41 9.32 36.24
CA THR A 12 -20.69 7.89 36.39
C THR A 12 -19.42 7.05 36.44
N LEU A 13 -18.37 7.39 35.67
CA LEU A 13 -17.07 6.73 35.81
C LEU A 13 -16.50 6.91 37.22
N VAL A 14 -16.51 8.12 37.77
CA VAL A 14 -16.02 8.36 39.15
C VAL A 14 -16.84 7.58 40.18
N LEU A 15 -18.18 7.58 40.07
CA LEU A 15 -19.05 6.82 40.97
C LEU A 15 -18.79 5.31 40.88
N LEU A 16 -18.56 4.77 39.69
CA LEU A 16 -18.16 3.37 39.52
C LEU A 16 -16.84 3.06 40.24
N GLY A 17 -15.88 3.99 40.20
CA GLY A 17 -14.63 3.87 40.94
C GLY A 17 -14.81 3.73 42.44
N VAL A 18 -15.71 4.52 43.02
CA VAL A 18 -16.00 4.53 44.46
C VAL A 18 -16.79 3.30 44.91
N PHE A 19 -17.83 2.92 44.17
CA PHE A 19 -18.77 1.88 44.61
C PHE A 19 -18.44 0.47 44.13
N VAL A 20 -17.80 0.33 42.96
CA VAL A 20 -17.57 -0.98 42.33
C VAL A 20 -16.09 -1.35 42.34
N PHE A 21 -15.20 -0.38 42.09
CA PHE A 21 -13.75 -0.63 41.92
C PHE A 21 -12.91 -0.12 43.10
N ARG A 22 -13.49 -0.06 44.30
CA ARG A 22 -12.78 0.41 45.52
C ARG A 22 -11.53 -0.43 45.81
N GLU A 23 -11.65 -1.74 45.68
CA GLU A 23 -10.54 -2.68 45.89
C GLU A 23 -9.40 -2.44 44.90
N SER A 24 -9.72 -2.10 43.64
CA SER A 24 -8.72 -1.76 42.62
C SER A 24 -7.86 -0.55 43.01
N TRP A 25 -8.47 0.45 43.64
CA TRP A 25 -7.75 1.63 44.13
C TRP A 25 -6.87 1.32 45.36
N LEU A 26 -7.35 0.48 46.26
CA LEU A 26 -6.54 0.01 47.40
C LEU A 26 -5.34 -0.79 46.88
N ARG A 27 -5.54 -1.66 45.88
CA ARG A 27 -4.47 -2.44 45.26
C ARG A 27 -3.45 -1.57 44.54
N ALA A 28 -3.89 -0.51 43.88
CA ALA A 28 -2.99 0.47 43.28
C ALA A 28 -2.12 1.16 44.35
N TRP A 29 -2.69 1.46 45.52
CA TRP A 29 -1.94 2.01 46.65
C TRP A 29 -0.90 1.02 47.21
N GLU A 30 -1.28 -0.24 47.37
CA GLU A 30 -0.36 -1.33 47.75
C GLU A 30 0.80 -1.45 46.74
N ALA A 31 0.53 -1.44 45.43
CA ALA A 31 1.57 -1.48 44.41
C ALA A 31 2.50 -0.26 44.46
N CYS A 32 1.99 0.94 44.78
CA CYS A 32 2.82 2.13 44.97
C CYS A 32 3.73 2.01 46.21
N LYS A 33 3.22 1.41 47.31
CA LYS A 33 4.01 1.11 48.51
C LYS A 33 5.12 0.10 48.19
N ASP A 34 4.79 -0.97 47.46
CA ASP A 34 5.73 -1.97 46.96
C ASP A 34 6.86 -1.30 46.14
N LEU A 35 6.50 -0.37 45.23
CA LEU A 35 7.48 0.37 44.43
C LEU A 35 8.41 1.23 45.29
N GLY A 36 7.86 1.98 46.24
CA GLY A 36 8.65 2.84 47.12
C GLY A 36 9.68 2.07 47.95
N LEU A 37 9.26 0.93 48.52
CA LEU A 37 10.15 0.07 49.31
C LEU A 37 11.21 -0.61 48.44
N SER A 38 10.85 -1.07 47.24
CA SER A 38 11.82 -1.67 46.30
C SER A 38 12.83 -0.66 45.76
N VAL A 39 12.43 0.59 45.50
CA VAL A 39 13.36 1.64 45.06
C VAL A 39 14.31 2.03 46.20
N ALA A 40 13.81 2.12 47.44
CA ALA A 40 14.64 2.40 48.61
C ALA A 40 15.64 1.26 48.86
N TYR A 41 15.19 0.00 48.79
CA TYR A 41 16.04 -1.19 48.86
C TYR A 41 17.11 -1.19 47.76
N TYR A 42 16.72 -0.95 46.51
CA TYR A 42 17.64 -0.87 45.37
C TYR A 42 18.72 0.19 45.57
N PHE A 43 18.34 1.38 46.07
CA PHE A 43 19.29 2.46 46.33
C PHE A 43 20.25 2.10 47.46
N CYS A 44 19.75 1.61 48.60
CA CYS A 44 20.60 1.32 49.75
C CYS A 44 21.59 0.17 49.46
N GLU A 45 21.18 -0.86 48.72
CA GLU A 45 22.08 -1.95 48.29
C GLU A 45 23.12 -1.47 47.26
N LEU A 46 22.72 -0.64 46.28
CA LEU A 46 23.64 -0.12 45.27
C LEU A 46 24.72 0.79 45.86
N PHE A 47 24.41 1.47 46.97
CA PHE A 47 25.34 2.34 47.70
C PHE A 47 25.92 1.68 48.97
N ALA A 48 25.67 0.39 49.20
CA ALA A 48 26.14 -0.37 50.38
C ALA A 48 25.84 0.32 51.74
N VAL A 49 24.68 0.96 51.85
CA VAL A 49 24.21 1.60 53.08
C VAL A 49 23.49 0.56 53.94
N GLU A 50 23.87 0.41 55.21
CA GLU A 50 23.15 -0.49 56.13
C GLU A 50 21.68 -0.07 56.26
N HIS A 51 20.77 -1.02 56.02
CA HIS A 51 19.34 -0.78 56.05
C HIS A 51 18.57 -2.01 56.56
N ASP A 52 17.41 -1.78 57.19
CA ASP A 52 16.47 -2.84 57.63
C ASP A 52 15.19 -2.85 56.76
N ILE A 53 15.31 -2.43 55.50
CA ILE A 53 14.19 -2.34 54.57
C ILE A 53 13.84 -3.74 54.05
N VAL A 54 12.65 -4.23 54.38
CA VAL A 54 12.10 -5.48 53.86
C VAL A 54 11.16 -5.18 52.68
N PRO A 55 11.47 -5.62 51.44
CA PRO A 55 10.60 -5.42 50.29
C PRO A 55 9.32 -6.25 50.39
N SER A 56 8.15 -5.59 50.40
CA SER A 56 6.81 -6.22 50.42
C SER A 56 6.42 -6.94 49.12
N VAL A 57 7.27 -6.84 48.10
CA VAL A 57 7.13 -7.54 46.82
C VAL A 57 7.23 -9.06 46.97
N LYS A 58 7.82 -9.55 48.08
CA LYS A 58 7.93 -10.98 48.41
C LYS A 58 6.63 -11.61 48.90
N GLU A 59 5.67 -10.80 49.34
CA GLU A 59 4.42 -11.27 49.93
C GLU A 59 3.29 -11.24 48.90
N LYS A 60 2.23 -12.04 49.13
CA LYS A 60 1.01 -12.01 48.31
C LYS A 60 0.25 -10.70 48.54
N SER A 61 -0.66 -10.33 47.62
CA SER A 61 -1.50 -9.14 47.84
C SER A 61 -2.46 -9.39 49.00
N GLU A 62 -2.55 -8.44 49.91
CA GLU A 62 -3.51 -8.48 51.02
C GLU A 62 -4.94 -8.16 50.56
N ILE A 63 -5.08 -7.53 49.39
CA ILE A 63 -6.32 -6.93 48.91
C ILE A 63 -7.03 -7.85 47.93
N PHE A 64 -6.28 -8.44 46.98
CA PHE A 64 -6.83 -9.40 46.02
C PHE A 64 -6.25 -10.79 46.28
N LEU A 65 -7.11 -11.64 46.85
CA LEU A 65 -6.88 -13.07 46.97
C LEU A 65 -7.60 -13.78 45.82
N LEU A 66 -6.94 -14.77 45.22
CA LEU A 66 -7.55 -15.59 44.18
C LEU A 66 -8.69 -16.44 44.78
N ASP A 67 -9.85 -16.41 44.13
CA ASP A 67 -11.05 -17.19 44.51
C ASP A 67 -10.87 -18.71 44.31
N PHE A 68 -9.77 -19.12 43.68
CA PHE A 68 -9.43 -20.52 43.40
C PHE A 68 -8.03 -20.83 43.92
N GLY A 69 -7.80 -22.08 44.31
CA GLY A 69 -6.50 -22.55 44.75
C GLY A 69 -5.47 -22.35 43.63
N PHE A 70 -4.58 -21.39 43.81
CA PHE A 70 -3.40 -21.20 42.97
C PHE A 70 -2.21 -21.64 43.81
N ALA A 71 -1.31 -22.42 43.21
CA ALA A 71 -0.13 -22.93 43.90
C ALA A 71 0.67 -21.83 44.60
N ASP A 72 1.41 -22.18 45.64
CA ASP A 72 2.27 -21.22 46.35
C ASP A 72 3.67 -21.17 45.76
N ASN A 73 4.09 -22.28 45.11
CA ASN A 73 5.41 -22.47 44.54
C ASN A 73 5.34 -23.09 43.14
N GLY A 74 6.38 -22.88 42.34
CA GLY A 74 6.47 -23.42 40.98
C GLY A 74 6.36 -24.96 40.92
N GLY A 75 6.84 -25.69 41.94
CA GLY A 75 6.70 -27.15 42.02
C GLY A 75 5.25 -27.61 42.17
N GLN A 76 4.53 -27.03 43.13
CA GLN A 76 3.09 -27.29 43.34
C GLN A 76 2.26 -26.89 42.12
N PHE A 77 2.63 -25.82 41.42
CA PHE A 77 1.95 -25.40 40.20
C PHE A 77 1.98 -26.47 39.11
N TRP A 78 3.12 -27.15 38.93
CA TRP A 78 3.22 -28.23 37.95
C TRP A 78 2.44 -29.47 38.36
N GLU A 79 2.35 -29.76 39.67
CA GLU A 79 1.52 -30.83 40.21
C GLU A 79 0.02 -30.54 40.02
N ASP A 80 -0.41 -29.31 40.31
CA ASP A 80 -1.79 -28.84 40.09
C ASP A 80 -2.15 -28.74 38.61
N ALA A 81 -1.22 -28.29 37.76
CA ALA A 81 -1.42 -28.28 36.32
C ALA A 81 -1.55 -29.71 35.78
N LYS A 82 -0.72 -30.64 36.28
CA LYS A 82 -0.81 -32.05 35.91
C LYS A 82 -2.14 -32.67 36.37
N SER A 83 -2.57 -32.40 37.61
CA SER A 83 -3.86 -32.88 38.11
C SER A 83 -5.03 -32.29 37.31
N TYR A 84 -4.98 -31.00 36.96
CA TYR A 84 -5.94 -30.36 36.08
C TYR A 84 -5.98 -30.98 34.67
N PHE A 85 -4.83 -31.26 34.05
CA PHE A 85 -4.80 -31.93 32.74
C PHE A 85 -5.29 -33.37 32.81
N LEU A 86 -5.04 -34.07 33.93
CA LEU A 86 -5.58 -35.41 34.18
C LEU A 86 -7.12 -35.41 34.31
N LEU A 87 -7.74 -34.30 34.73
CA LEU A 87 -9.20 -34.16 34.76
C LEU A 87 -9.84 -34.25 33.37
N PHE A 88 -9.12 -33.87 32.29
CA PHE A 88 -9.63 -34.07 30.91
C PHE A 88 -9.69 -35.55 30.51
N PHE A 89 -8.88 -36.40 31.15
CA PHE A 89 -8.84 -37.84 30.88
C PHE A 89 -9.66 -38.66 31.89
N ASN A 90 -10.27 -38.02 32.89
CA ASN A 90 -11.17 -38.68 33.84
C ASN A 90 -12.55 -38.93 33.19
N ALA A 91 -12.99 -40.19 33.19
CA ALA A 91 -14.25 -40.62 32.59
C ALA A 91 -15.48 -39.93 33.18
N GLU A 92 -15.50 -39.65 34.49
CA GLU A 92 -16.63 -38.97 35.14
C GLU A 92 -16.75 -37.52 34.69
N ASN A 93 -15.62 -36.80 34.60
CA ASN A 93 -15.59 -35.41 34.16
C ASN A 93 -15.88 -35.29 32.66
N PHE A 94 -15.41 -36.25 31.87
CA PHE A 94 -15.75 -36.34 30.44
C PHE A 94 -17.25 -36.55 30.24
N ASN A 95 -17.88 -37.45 30.99
CA ASN A 95 -19.32 -37.67 30.95
C ASN A 95 -20.11 -36.45 31.45
N GLY A 96 -19.65 -35.80 32.52
CA GLY A 96 -20.26 -34.56 33.02
C GLY A 96 -20.19 -33.41 32.01
N TYR A 97 -19.05 -33.23 31.36
CA TYR A 97 -18.88 -32.26 30.27
C TYR A 97 -19.81 -32.58 29.10
N TRP A 98 -19.90 -33.85 28.69
CA TRP A 98 -20.77 -34.25 27.59
C TRP A 98 -22.25 -34.10 27.93
N GLY A 99 -22.65 -34.34 29.19
CA GLY A 99 -24.00 -34.05 29.69
C GLY A 99 -24.32 -32.55 29.69
N ALA A 100 -23.36 -31.69 30.02
CA ALA A 100 -23.52 -30.24 29.90
C ALA A 100 -23.64 -29.79 28.44
N VAL A 101 -22.81 -30.34 27.54
CA VAL A 101 -22.90 -30.11 26.10
C VAL A 101 -24.24 -30.60 25.55
N GLU A 102 -24.72 -31.78 25.97
CA GLU A 102 -26.02 -32.33 25.60
C GLU A 102 -27.14 -31.39 26.04
N SER A 103 -27.12 -30.90 27.29
CA SER A 103 -28.12 -29.93 27.78
C SER A 103 -28.11 -28.62 26.97
N GLY A 104 -26.92 -28.13 26.60
CA GLY A 104 -26.75 -26.96 25.73
C GLY A 104 -27.24 -27.21 24.30
N MET A 105 -26.96 -28.40 23.75
CA MET A 105 -27.47 -28.83 22.44
C MET A 105 -28.99 -28.98 22.46
N LEU A 106 -29.58 -29.46 23.55
CA LEU A 106 -31.03 -29.56 23.74
C LEU A 106 -31.69 -28.19 23.76
N LEU A 107 -31.10 -27.22 24.45
CA LEU A 107 -31.57 -25.82 24.43
C LEU A 107 -31.48 -25.25 23.01
N PHE A 108 -30.34 -25.44 22.34
CA PHE A 108 -30.13 -24.98 20.97
C PHE A 108 -31.14 -25.64 20.00
N ALA A 109 -31.39 -26.94 20.15
CA ALA A 109 -32.35 -27.68 19.36
C ALA A 109 -33.79 -27.17 19.57
N ARG A 110 -34.20 -26.87 20.82
CA ARG A 110 -35.51 -26.26 21.12
C ARG A 110 -35.67 -24.88 20.48
N VAL A 111 -34.61 -24.07 20.45
CA VAL A 111 -34.62 -22.79 19.73
C VAL A 111 -34.78 -23.02 18.23
N LEU A 112 -34.07 -24.02 17.69
CA LEU A 112 -34.07 -24.35 16.27
C LEU A 112 -35.42 -24.92 15.79
N THR A 113 -36.10 -25.72 16.61
CA THR A 113 -37.44 -26.25 16.30
C THR A 113 -38.52 -25.16 16.22
N ILE A 114 -38.34 -24.02 16.91
CA ILE A 114 -39.24 -22.86 16.79
C ILE A 114 -38.79 -21.94 15.65
N ALA A 115 -37.49 -21.66 15.56
CA ALA A 115 -36.94 -20.70 14.61
C ALA A 115 -37.00 -21.18 13.16
N VAL A 116 -36.73 -22.47 12.90
CA VAL A 116 -36.70 -23.01 11.53
C VAL A 116 -38.08 -22.96 10.87
N PRO A 117 -39.19 -23.45 11.48
CA PRO A 117 -40.51 -23.32 10.87
C PRO A 117 -40.94 -21.88 10.62
N ALA A 118 -40.64 -20.96 11.55
CA ALA A 118 -40.94 -19.54 11.38
C ALA A 118 -40.17 -18.94 10.18
N LEU A 119 -38.89 -19.29 10.03
CA LEU A 119 -38.03 -18.80 8.96
C LEU A 119 -38.44 -19.43 7.59
N VAL A 120 -38.82 -20.71 7.58
CA VAL A 120 -39.36 -21.39 6.40
C VAL A 120 -40.70 -20.77 5.97
N LEU A 121 -41.62 -20.54 6.91
CA LEU A 121 -42.90 -19.87 6.64
C LEU A 121 -42.67 -18.48 6.05
N LEU A 122 -41.73 -17.72 6.61
CA LEU A 122 -41.34 -16.41 6.10
C LEU A 122 -40.78 -16.51 4.66
N ILE A 123 -39.91 -17.48 4.37
CA ILE A 123 -39.38 -17.71 3.01
C ILE A 123 -40.51 -18.05 2.03
N ILE A 124 -41.49 -18.88 2.44
CA ILE A 124 -42.62 -19.27 1.59
C ILE A 124 -43.50 -18.06 1.30
N LEU A 125 -43.91 -17.30 2.33
CA LEU A 125 -44.72 -16.08 2.17
C LEU A 125 -44.02 -15.06 1.25
N MET A 126 -42.72 -14.88 1.46
CA MET A 126 -41.89 -14.06 0.60
C MET A 126 -41.94 -14.55 -0.86
N ARG A 127 -41.68 -15.83 -1.11
CA ARG A 127 -41.74 -16.38 -2.48
C ARG A 127 -43.12 -16.21 -3.11
N MET A 128 -44.20 -16.38 -2.36
CA MET A 128 -45.57 -16.16 -2.85
C MET A 128 -45.81 -14.70 -3.24
N MET A 129 -45.37 -13.75 -2.40
CA MET A 129 -45.55 -12.31 -2.67
C MET A 129 -44.71 -11.81 -3.85
N TYR A 130 -43.52 -12.38 -4.09
CA TYR A 130 -42.58 -11.90 -5.11
C TYR A 130 -42.59 -12.71 -6.42
N ARG A 131 -43.45 -13.72 -6.55
CA ARG A 131 -43.64 -14.45 -7.82
C ARG A 131 -44.45 -13.69 -8.86
N ARG A 132 -45.31 -12.76 -8.45
CA ARG A 132 -46.17 -12.01 -9.40
C ARG A 132 -45.38 -10.96 -10.17
N PRO A 133 -45.51 -10.89 -11.51
CA PRO A 133 -44.83 -9.89 -12.31
C PRO A 133 -45.37 -8.48 -12.01
N ASN A 134 -44.49 -7.48 -11.99
CA ASN A 134 -44.85 -6.08 -11.77
C ASN A 134 -44.01 -5.14 -12.65
N VAL A 135 -44.69 -4.34 -13.47
CA VAL A 135 -44.06 -3.42 -14.46
C VAL A 135 -44.04 -1.96 -13.95
N ARG A 136 -44.40 -1.71 -12.68
CA ARG A 136 -44.37 -0.36 -12.10
C ARG A 136 -42.93 0.05 -11.76
N HIS A 137 -42.20 0.52 -12.75
CA HIS A 137 -40.81 0.96 -12.59
C HIS A 137 -40.68 2.17 -11.66
N GLY A 138 -39.68 2.15 -10.77
CA GLY A 138 -39.30 3.29 -9.92
C GLY A 138 -40.25 3.60 -8.76
N LYS A 139 -41.33 2.85 -8.57
CA LYS A 139 -42.25 3.05 -7.43
C LYS A 139 -41.80 2.27 -6.20
N ASP A 140 -41.78 2.93 -5.03
CA ASP A 140 -41.52 2.29 -3.74
C ASP A 140 -42.79 1.66 -3.17
N THR A 141 -42.67 0.46 -2.58
CA THR A 141 -43.78 -0.15 -1.84
C THR A 141 -44.09 0.58 -0.53
N LEU A 142 -45.33 0.46 -0.03
CA LEU A 142 -45.76 1.10 1.23
C LEU A 142 -44.85 0.74 2.43
N PRO A 143 -44.43 -0.52 2.63
CA PRO A 143 -43.49 -0.86 3.72
C PRO A 143 -42.15 -0.16 3.59
N LEU A 144 -41.64 0.01 2.36
CA LEU A 144 -40.38 0.72 2.12
C LEU A 144 -40.52 2.22 2.40
N LYS A 145 -41.65 2.84 2.03
CA LYS A 145 -41.93 4.25 2.35
C LYS A 145 -42.01 4.49 3.85
N LEU A 146 -42.76 3.64 4.57
CA LEU A 146 -42.87 3.73 6.03
C LEU A 146 -41.49 3.56 6.69
N PHE A 147 -40.73 2.56 6.27
CA PHE A 147 -39.39 2.32 6.80
C PHE A 147 -38.45 3.51 6.55
N ARG A 148 -38.44 4.09 5.34
CA ARG A 148 -37.64 5.28 5.03
C ARG A 148 -38.04 6.49 5.87
N ASN A 149 -39.32 6.67 6.12
CA ASN A 149 -39.82 7.74 6.99
C ASN A 149 -39.41 7.51 8.45
N LEU A 150 -39.58 6.31 9.00
CA LEU A 150 -39.12 5.97 10.34
C LEU A 150 -37.61 6.21 10.49
N MET A 151 -36.81 5.73 9.53
CA MET A 151 -35.36 5.92 9.52
C MET A 151 -34.94 7.39 9.49
N ARG A 152 -35.72 8.25 8.83
CA ARG A 152 -35.47 9.70 8.79
C ARG A 152 -35.61 10.35 10.18
N TYR A 153 -36.56 9.87 10.99
CA TYR A 153 -36.84 10.43 12.32
C TYR A 153 -36.06 9.76 13.46
N THR A 154 -35.66 8.50 13.32
CA THR A 154 -34.95 7.77 14.39
C THR A 154 -33.46 7.65 14.09
N TYR A 155 -33.10 6.90 13.04
CA TYR A 155 -31.71 6.52 12.77
C TYR A 155 -30.84 7.70 12.30
N VAL A 156 -31.33 8.53 11.38
CA VAL A 156 -30.56 9.66 10.84
C VAL A 156 -30.15 10.67 11.93
N PRO A 157 -31.05 11.17 12.80
CA PRO A 157 -30.65 12.10 13.86
C PRO A 157 -29.74 11.44 14.90
N LEU A 158 -30.03 10.19 15.30
CA LEU A 158 -29.15 9.45 16.23
C LEU A 158 -27.74 9.27 15.66
N LYS A 159 -27.63 8.89 14.38
CA LYS A 159 -26.34 8.76 13.70
C LYS A 159 -25.59 10.09 13.63
N ARG A 160 -26.28 11.18 13.29
CA ARG A 160 -25.68 12.52 13.26
C ARG A 160 -25.16 12.92 14.64
N TRP A 161 -25.94 12.66 15.69
CA TRP A 161 -25.55 12.92 17.07
C TRP A 161 -24.35 12.06 17.51
N LEU A 162 -24.34 10.76 17.19
CA LEU A 162 -23.19 9.88 17.51
C LEU A 162 -21.91 10.32 16.78
N VAL A 163 -22.03 10.74 15.52
CA VAL A 163 -20.89 11.27 14.75
C VAL A 163 -20.40 12.58 15.37
N SER A 164 -21.30 13.51 15.71
CA SER A 164 -20.91 14.77 16.33
C SER A 164 -20.30 14.58 17.73
N PHE A 165 -20.80 13.64 18.53
CA PHE A 165 -20.20 13.29 19.82
C PHE A 165 -18.82 12.64 19.67
N ARG A 166 -18.64 11.76 18.67
CA ARG A 166 -17.33 11.19 18.35
C ARG A 166 -16.34 12.26 17.91
N ASP A 167 -16.79 13.22 17.10
CA ASP A 167 -15.93 14.29 16.60
C ASP A 167 -15.57 15.27 17.75
N PHE A 168 -16.50 15.55 18.67
CA PHE A 168 -16.22 16.24 19.94
C PHE A 168 -15.14 15.52 20.76
N LEU A 169 -15.22 14.19 20.95
CA LEU A 169 -14.18 13.42 21.66
C LEU A 169 -12.83 13.37 20.92
N ARG A 170 -12.80 13.63 19.61
CA ARG A 170 -11.55 13.72 18.83
C ARG A 170 -10.86 15.07 18.98
N GLU A 171 -11.64 16.12 19.12
CA GLU A 171 -11.18 17.49 19.38
C GLU A 171 -10.62 17.58 20.81
N TYR A 172 -11.39 17.16 21.81
CA TYR A 172 -10.98 17.15 23.22
C TYR A 172 -10.32 15.83 23.62
N ARG A 173 -9.12 15.58 23.07
CA ARG A 173 -8.38 14.31 23.28
C ARG A 173 -8.09 14.03 24.77
N TRP A 174 -7.92 15.07 25.59
CA TRP A 174 -7.63 14.93 27.02
C TRP A 174 -8.76 14.22 27.78
N ILE A 175 -10.04 14.51 27.50
CA ILE A 175 -11.19 13.87 28.15
C ILE A 175 -11.14 12.36 27.93
N ARG A 176 -10.90 11.95 26.68
CA ARG A 176 -10.78 10.55 26.31
C ARG A 176 -9.58 9.89 27.00
N SER A 177 -8.43 10.56 27.08
CA SER A 177 -7.25 10.04 27.78
C SER A 177 -7.53 9.86 29.27
N CYS A 178 -8.19 10.82 29.92
CA CYS A 178 -8.60 10.71 31.33
C CYS A 178 -9.55 9.53 31.55
N TRP A 179 -10.57 9.35 30.70
CA TRP A 179 -11.47 8.19 30.81
C TRP A 179 -10.74 6.86 30.63
N LEU A 180 -9.82 6.77 29.67
CA LEU A 180 -9.01 5.57 29.47
C LEU A 180 -8.11 5.29 30.67
N PHE A 181 -7.52 6.33 31.27
CA PHE A 181 -6.70 6.19 32.48
C PHE A 181 -7.52 5.72 33.68
N VAL A 182 -8.67 6.34 33.94
CA VAL A 182 -9.59 5.94 35.02
C VAL A 182 -10.07 4.50 34.81
N LEU A 183 -10.45 4.12 33.59
CA LEU A 183 -10.81 2.74 33.27
C LEU A 183 -9.63 1.77 33.46
N ALA A 184 -8.42 2.16 33.09
CA ALA A 184 -7.23 1.34 33.30
C ALA A 184 -6.93 1.14 34.80
N ALA A 185 -7.14 2.17 35.62
CA ALA A 185 -7.01 2.08 37.08
C ALA A 185 -8.09 1.17 37.68
N HIS A 186 -9.36 1.31 37.26
CA HIS A 186 -10.46 0.44 37.71
C HIS A 186 -10.21 -1.04 37.39
N LEU A 187 -9.62 -1.32 36.22
CA LEU A 187 -9.31 -2.67 35.77
C LEU A 187 -7.92 -3.17 36.22
N ASN A 188 -7.31 -2.56 37.23
CA ASN A 188 -5.99 -2.91 37.80
C ASN A 188 -4.78 -2.87 36.84
N LEU A 189 -4.93 -2.35 35.63
CA LEU A 189 -3.82 -2.26 34.66
C LEU A 189 -2.70 -1.34 35.16
N VAL A 190 -3.05 -0.30 35.92
CA VAL A 190 -2.08 0.61 36.55
C VAL A 190 -1.31 -0.12 37.65
N SER A 191 -2.00 -0.86 38.51
CA SER A 191 -1.41 -1.66 39.60
C SER A 191 -0.42 -2.70 39.06
N ILE A 192 -0.77 -3.38 37.96
CA ILE A 192 0.11 -4.34 37.27
C ILE A 192 1.41 -3.67 36.81
N ALA A 193 1.32 -2.51 36.16
CA ALA A 193 2.50 -1.81 35.66
C ALA A 193 3.42 -1.32 36.80
N VAL A 194 2.83 -0.80 37.88
CA VAL A 194 3.57 -0.35 39.07
C VAL A 194 4.21 -1.52 39.81
N ALA A 195 3.48 -2.63 40.00
CA ALA A 195 4.02 -3.84 40.62
C ALA A 195 5.16 -4.46 39.80
N PHE A 196 5.06 -4.45 38.46
CA PHE A 196 6.15 -4.88 37.58
C PHE A 196 7.41 -4.05 37.79
N LEU A 197 7.28 -2.71 37.87
CA LEU A 197 8.43 -1.84 38.15
C LEU A 197 8.98 -2.07 39.56
N ALA A 198 8.13 -2.27 40.56
CA ALA A 198 8.53 -2.59 41.92
C ALA A 198 9.37 -3.88 41.98
N PHE A 199 8.95 -4.92 41.26
CA PHE A 199 9.72 -6.16 41.16
C PHE A 199 11.01 -6.00 40.38
N TYR A 200 11.02 -5.21 39.29
CA TYR A 200 12.24 -4.94 38.53
C TYR A 200 13.36 -4.34 39.40
N PHE A 201 13.05 -3.31 40.19
CA PHE A 201 14.04 -2.69 41.08
C PHE A 201 14.53 -3.65 42.17
N TYR A 202 13.65 -4.46 42.75
CA TYR A 202 14.05 -5.48 43.71
C TYR A 202 14.93 -6.58 43.07
N PHE A 203 14.50 -7.11 41.93
CA PHE A 203 15.15 -8.23 41.24
C PHE A 203 16.53 -7.85 40.69
N ALA A 204 16.72 -6.61 40.25
CA ALA A 204 17.98 -6.12 39.68
C ALA A 204 19.18 -6.24 40.64
N VAL A 205 18.91 -6.27 41.95
CA VAL A 205 19.94 -6.37 43.00
C VAL A 205 19.89 -7.73 43.71
N SER A 206 18.70 -8.26 43.97
CA SER A 206 18.54 -9.49 44.75
C SER A 206 18.70 -10.79 43.96
N PHE A 207 18.50 -10.78 42.63
CA PHE A 207 18.46 -11.97 41.76
C PHE A 207 17.57 -13.11 42.27
N ASP A 208 16.49 -12.76 42.96
CA ASP A 208 15.62 -13.72 43.63
C ASP A 208 14.59 -14.33 42.65
N VAL A 209 14.92 -15.52 42.14
CA VAL A 209 14.10 -16.26 41.17
C VAL A 209 12.88 -16.91 41.84
N VAL A 210 12.92 -17.19 43.15
CA VAL A 210 11.83 -17.90 43.85
C VAL A 210 10.59 -17.01 43.92
N ASN A 211 10.79 -15.73 44.23
CA ASN A 211 9.69 -14.77 44.37
C ASN A 211 9.10 -14.25 43.04
N VAL A 212 9.64 -14.68 41.89
CA VAL A 212 8.99 -14.48 40.57
C VAL A 212 7.59 -15.11 40.55
N PHE A 213 7.41 -16.24 41.24
CA PHE A 213 6.13 -16.95 41.27
C PHE A 213 5.05 -16.18 42.05
N VAL A 214 5.43 -15.46 43.11
CA VAL A 214 4.53 -14.55 43.86
C VAL A 214 4.08 -13.38 42.98
N GLN A 215 4.94 -12.88 42.09
CA GLN A 215 4.56 -11.85 41.13
C GLN A 215 3.62 -12.38 40.05
N LEU A 216 3.78 -13.63 39.64
CA LEU A 216 2.83 -14.29 38.74
C LEU A 216 1.47 -14.47 39.42
N TYR A 217 1.42 -14.82 40.71
CA TYR A 217 0.19 -14.83 41.51
C TYR A 217 -0.47 -13.44 41.52
N LYS A 218 0.28 -12.38 41.89
CA LYS A 218 -0.21 -10.99 41.90
C LYS A 218 -0.77 -10.57 40.53
N LEU A 219 -0.10 -10.94 39.43
CA LEU A 219 -0.56 -10.67 38.07
C LEU A 219 -1.88 -11.35 37.73
N VAL A 220 -2.04 -12.63 38.10
CA VAL A 220 -3.29 -13.38 37.85
C VAL A 220 -4.44 -12.79 38.69
N ALA A 221 -4.18 -12.44 39.96
CA ALA A 221 -5.15 -11.79 40.83
C ALA A 221 -5.59 -10.43 40.28
N ASP A 222 -4.64 -9.62 39.82
CA ASP A 222 -4.93 -8.31 39.23
C ASP A 222 -5.72 -8.45 37.90
N LEU A 223 -5.42 -9.46 37.06
CA LEU A 223 -6.14 -9.74 35.81
C LEU A 223 -7.54 -10.31 36.02
N GLN A 224 -7.81 -10.99 37.14
CA GLN A 224 -9.13 -11.56 37.44
C GLN A 224 -10.22 -10.48 37.41
N VAL A 225 -9.91 -9.26 37.86
CA VAL A 225 -10.84 -8.13 37.87
C VAL A 225 -11.34 -7.81 36.46
N LEU A 226 -10.47 -7.87 35.45
CA LEU A 226 -10.85 -7.65 34.05
C LEU A 226 -11.87 -8.67 33.55
N PHE A 227 -11.65 -9.96 33.83
CA PHE A 227 -12.51 -11.03 33.34
C PHE A 227 -13.83 -11.16 34.11
N ARG A 228 -13.85 -10.79 35.40
CA ARG A 228 -15.07 -10.82 36.23
C ARG A 228 -16.00 -9.65 35.93
N THR A 229 -15.44 -8.45 35.74
CA THR A 229 -16.23 -7.22 35.59
C THR A 229 -16.65 -6.95 34.15
N VAL A 230 -15.82 -7.31 33.17
CA VAL A 230 -16.10 -7.05 31.76
C VAL A 230 -16.55 -8.33 31.06
N PRO A 231 -17.77 -8.37 30.49
CA PRO A 231 -18.20 -9.50 29.69
C PRO A 231 -17.24 -9.75 28.53
N LEU A 232 -16.90 -11.02 28.28
CA LEU A 232 -15.93 -11.41 27.25
C LEU A 232 -16.23 -10.82 25.86
N TRP A 233 -17.50 -10.68 25.50
CA TRP A 233 -17.90 -10.09 24.21
C TRP A 233 -17.53 -8.60 24.10
N VAL A 234 -17.60 -7.84 25.19
CA VAL A 234 -17.15 -6.43 25.24
C VAL A 234 -15.64 -6.36 25.04
N LEU A 235 -14.90 -7.28 25.66
CA LEU A 235 -13.44 -7.39 25.50
C LEU A 235 -13.07 -7.73 24.06
N VAL A 236 -13.80 -8.63 23.39
CA VAL A 236 -13.62 -8.92 21.96
C VAL A 236 -13.80 -7.65 21.11
N PHE A 237 -14.82 -6.83 21.37
CA PHE A 237 -15.01 -5.55 20.66
C PHE A 237 -13.92 -4.52 20.97
N ALA A 238 -13.34 -4.54 22.18
CA ALA A 238 -12.24 -3.65 22.56
C ALA A 238 -10.91 -4.07 21.91
N VAL A 239 -10.64 -5.38 21.81
CA VAL A 239 -9.41 -5.93 21.21
C VAL A 239 -9.47 -5.92 19.68
N TYR A 240 -10.67 -6.06 19.07
CA TYR A 240 -10.81 -6.12 17.61
C TYR A 240 -10.18 -4.93 16.85
N PRO A 241 -10.31 -3.66 17.29
CA PRO A 241 -9.60 -2.52 16.69
C PRO A 241 -8.07 -2.64 16.77
N LEU A 242 -7.52 -3.14 17.88
CA LEU A 242 -6.08 -3.36 18.06
C LEU A 242 -5.60 -4.47 17.12
N PHE A 243 -6.32 -5.59 17.10
CA PHE A 243 -6.08 -6.68 16.15
C PHE A 243 -6.14 -6.20 14.69
N SER A 244 -7.14 -5.38 14.35
CA SER A 244 -7.30 -4.79 13.02
C SER A 244 -6.14 -3.85 12.64
N ARG A 245 -5.67 -3.02 13.58
CA ARG A 245 -4.49 -2.16 13.38
C ARG A 245 -3.22 -2.97 13.19
N TRP A 246 -3.02 -4.02 14.01
CA TRP A 246 -1.87 -4.92 13.91
C TRP A 246 -1.85 -5.65 12.56
N ARG A 247 -2.94 -6.33 12.17
CA ARG A 247 -2.99 -7.05 10.89
C ARG A 247 -2.79 -6.14 9.67
N THR A 248 -3.34 -4.91 9.70
CA THR A 248 -3.19 -3.96 8.59
C THR A 248 -1.81 -3.33 8.53
N ARG A 249 -1.07 -3.27 9.65
CA ARG A 249 0.35 -2.90 9.67
C ARG A 249 1.18 -4.01 9.02
N LEU A 250 1.00 -5.25 9.48
CA LEU A 250 1.70 -6.41 8.90
C LEU A 250 1.45 -6.55 7.40
N ALA A 251 0.21 -6.34 6.95
CA ALA A 251 -0.12 -6.39 5.52
C ALA A 251 0.60 -5.30 4.71
N ARG A 252 0.72 -4.07 5.23
CA ARG A 252 1.48 -2.99 4.58
C ARG A 252 2.97 -3.28 4.54
N ASP A 253 3.52 -3.80 5.63
CA ASP A 253 4.95 -4.13 5.70
C ASP A 253 5.29 -5.28 4.73
N ARG A 254 4.40 -6.27 4.56
CA ARG A 254 4.52 -7.29 3.50
C ARG A 254 4.50 -6.71 2.09
N LEU A 255 3.59 -5.77 1.79
CA LEU A 255 3.55 -5.12 0.47
C LEU A 255 4.81 -4.29 0.21
N ARG A 256 5.31 -3.56 1.20
CA ARG A 256 6.58 -2.82 1.10
C ARG A 256 7.77 -3.75 0.89
N HIS A 257 7.78 -4.91 1.54
CA HIS A 257 8.79 -5.93 1.31
C HIS A 257 8.73 -6.50 -0.12
N PHE A 258 7.53 -6.72 -0.67
CA PHE A 258 7.38 -7.12 -2.08
C PHE A 258 7.86 -6.03 -3.04
N GLU A 259 7.58 -4.76 -2.74
CA GLU A 259 8.10 -3.63 -3.51
C GLU A 259 9.62 -3.57 -3.47
N ALA A 260 10.24 -3.70 -2.29
CA ALA A 260 11.70 -3.75 -2.17
C ALA A 260 12.31 -4.89 -3.00
N ARG A 261 11.64 -6.05 -3.05
CA ARG A 261 12.06 -7.17 -3.91
C ARG A 261 11.91 -6.85 -5.40
N ASN A 262 10.86 -6.15 -5.80
CA ASN A 262 10.69 -5.68 -7.19
C ASN A 262 11.80 -4.67 -7.55
N CYS A 263 12.11 -3.71 -6.68
CA CYS A 263 13.22 -2.76 -6.89
C CYS A 263 14.56 -3.49 -7.04
N GLY A 264 14.80 -4.54 -6.24
CA GLY A 264 15.97 -5.40 -6.39
C GLY A 264 16.04 -6.04 -7.78
N PHE A 265 14.94 -6.57 -8.30
CA PHE A 265 14.89 -7.11 -9.66
C PHE A 265 15.10 -6.02 -10.73
N ILE A 266 14.53 -4.83 -10.56
CA ILE A 266 14.69 -3.71 -11.50
C ILE A 266 16.13 -3.21 -11.57
N ASN A 267 16.85 -3.22 -10.43
CA ASN A 267 18.28 -2.91 -10.39
C ASN A 267 19.15 -3.93 -11.16
N GLU A 268 18.74 -5.20 -11.20
CA GLU A 268 19.42 -6.24 -11.99
C GLU A 268 19.19 -6.09 -13.51
N LEU A 269 18.22 -5.28 -13.93
CA LEU A 269 17.94 -5.06 -15.34
C LEU A 269 18.90 -4.01 -15.93
N PRO A 270 19.31 -4.17 -17.21
CA PRO A 270 20.07 -3.16 -17.92
C PRO A 270 19.24 -1.89 -18.17
N ILE A 271 19.83 -0.94 -18.88
CA ILE A 271 19.19 0.34 -19.21
C ILE A 271 17.95 0.11 -20.07
N VAL A 272 18.03 -0.77 -21.07
CA VAL A 272 16.91 -1.11 -21.96
C VAL A 272 16.34 -2.47 -21.58
N SER A 273 15.04 -2.57 -21.35
CA SER A 273 14.38 -3.82 -21.02
C SER A 273 13.07 -3.96 -21.79
N MET A 274 12.82 -5.15 -22.35
CA MET A 274 11.64 -5.43 -23.14
C MET A 274 10.76 -6.48 -22.44
N ALA A 275 9.52 -6.11 -22.10
CA ALA A 275 8.55 -7.05 -21.57
C ALA A 275 7.73 -7.71 -22.70
N CYS A 276 7.82 -9.03 -22.80
CA CYS A 276 7.12 -9.82 -23.80
C CYS A 276 5.99 -10.67 -23.20
N GLY A 277 4.85 -10.69 -23.90
CA GLY A 277 3.73 -11.55 -23.57
C GLY A 277 2.55 -11.37 -24.51
N SER A 278 1.77 -12.44 -24.71
CA SER A 278 0.53 -12.37 -25.49
C SER A 278 -0.44 -11.31 -24.95
N MET A 279 -1.36 -10.85 -25.80
CA MET A 279 -2.42 -9.92 -25.39
C MET A 279 -3.13 -10.43 -24.13
N GLY A 280 -3.37 -9.55 -23.17
CA GLY A 280 -3.99 -9.90 -21.88
C GLY A 280 -3.03 -10.43 -20.79
N LYS A 281 -1.75 -10.71 -21.08
CA LYS A 281 -0.76 -11.16 -20.07
C LYS A 281 -0.19 -10.05 -19.16
N LYS A 282 -0.78 -8.85 -19.16
CA LYS A 282 -0.38 -7.71 -18.30
C LYS A 282 1.04 -7.16 -18.57
N LYS A 283 1.52 -7.24 -19.83
CA LYS A 283 2.82 -6.66 -20.24
C LYS A 283 2.93 -5.16 -19.94
N THR A 284 1.92 -4.38 -20.32
CA THR A 284 1.85 -2.94 -20.07
C THR A 284 1.78 -2.63 -18.58
N THR A 285 1.06 -3.48 -17.83
CA THR A 285 0.97 -3.37 -16.37
C THR A 285 2.32 -3.60 -15.70
N LEU A 286 3.11 -4.57 -16.18
CA LEU A 286 4.44 -4.87 -15.69
C LEU A 286 5.40 -3.70 -15.93
N ILE A 287 5.48 -3.20 -17.17
CA ILE A 287 6.38 -2.07 -17.48
C ILE A 287 5.97 -0.81 -16.71
N THR A 288 4.67 -0.53 -16.57
CA THR A 288 4.20 0.64 -15.82
C THR A 288 4.55 0.53 -14.34
N ASP A 289 4.44 -0.66 -13.74
CA ASP A 289 4.86 -0.89 -12.37
C ASP A 289 6.37 -0.70 -12.19
N MET A 290 7.18 -1.18 -13.14
CA MET A 290 8.63 -0.98 -13.15
C MET A 290 9.00 0.49 -13.28
N VAL A 291 8.35 1.22 -14.18
CA VAL A 291 8.57 2.65 -14.44
C VAL A 291 8.32 3.48 -13.18
N LEU A 292 7.22 3.23 -12.48
CA LEU A 292 6.90 3.90 -11.21
C LEU A 292 7.98 3.64 -10.15
N SER A 293 8.44 2.39 -10.02
CA SER A 293 9.52 2.05 -9.08
C SER A 293 10.83 2.73 -9.47
N GLN A 294 11.14 2.77 -10.77
CA GLN A 294 12.39 3.32 -11.27
C GLN A 294 12.49 4.84 -11.03
N GLU A 295 11.39 5.58 -11.18
CA GLU A 295 11.34 7.00 -10.81
C GLU A 295 11.68 7.20 -9.32
N VAL A 296 11.05 6.41 -8.45
CA VAL A 296 11.33 6.44 -6.99
C VAL A 296 12.80 6.11 -6.71
N MET A 297 13.34 5.09 -7.38
CA MET A 297 14.73 4.66 -7.23
C MET A 297 15.72 5.74 -7.69
N PHE A 298 15.42 6.46 -8.78
CA PHE A 298 16.24 7.60 -9.20
C PHE A 298 16.25 8.71 -8.16
N ARG A 299 15.09 9.08 -7.59
CA ARG A 299 15.06 10.10 -6.52
C ARG A 299 15.81 9.66 -5.28
N GLN A 300 15.68 8.39 -4.89
CA GLN A 300 16.42 7.83 -3.75
C GLN A 300 17.94 7.81 -4.01
N LYS A 301 18.37 7.45 -5.23
CA LYS A 301 19.79 7.43 -5.57
C LYS A 301 20.37 8.84 -5.68
N ALA A 302 19.62 9.80 -6.21
CA ALA A 302 20.02 11.22 -6.20
C ALA A 302 20.21 11.73 -4.77
N LEU A 303 19.29 11.43 -3.86
CA LEU A 303 19.44 11.78 -2.44
C LEU A 303 20.67 11.12 -1.79
N SER A 304 20.96 9.86 -2.10
CA SER A 304 22.15 9.19 -1.57
C SER A 304 23.43 9.88 -2.05
N ILE A 305 23.50 10.28 -3.32
CA ILE A 305 24.66 11.01 -3.88
C ILE A 305 24.82 12.37 -3.19
N LEU A 306 23.72 13.07 -2.89
CA LEU A 306 23.77 14.33 -2.13
C LEU A 306 24.37 14.13 -0.74
N GLN A 307 23.90 13.13 0.00
CA GLN A 307 24.38 12.81 1.34
C GLN A 307 25.86 12.37 1.33
N GLU A 308 26.23 11.51 0.38
CA GLU A 308 27.62 11.05 0.21
C GLU A 308 28.55 12.22 -0.15
N SER A 309 28.09 13.17 -0.97
CA SER A 309 28.87 14.35 -1.37
C SER A 309 28.99 15.41 -0.27
N ASP A 310 27.93 15.62 0.50
CA ASP A 310 27.93 16.48 1.69
C ASP A 310 29.00 16.04 2.70
N MET A 311 29.06 14.73 2.99
CA MET A 311 30.03 14.16 3.91
C MET A 311 31.49 14.28 3.45
N LYS A 312 31.76 14.46 2.15
CA LYS A 312 33.14 14.71 1.65
C LYS A 312 33.66 16.07 2.11
N PHE A 313 32.78 17.06 2.26
CA PHE A 313 33.12 18.41 2.73
C PHE A 313 32.14 18.88 3.82
N PRO A 314 32.27 18.39 5.07
CA PRO A 314 31.29 18.63 6.13
C PRO A 314 31.11 20.10 6.54
N TYR A 315 32.13 20.93 6.32
CA TYR A 315 32.12 22.35 6.68
C TYR A 315 31.74 23.25 5.50
N PHE A 316 31.44 22.69 4.33
CA PHE A 316 31.02 23.49 3.20
C PHE A 316 29.57 23.96 3.39
N PRO A 317 29.25 25.24 3.12
CA PRO A 317 27.91 25.80 3.27
C PRO A 317 26.96 25.35 2.14
N TRP A 318 26.52 24.09 2.20
CA TRP A 318 25.68 23.46 1.18
C TRP A 318 24.34 24.16 0.96
N VAL A 319 23.67 24.63 2.02
CA VAL A 319 22.37 25.32 1.89
C VAL A 319 22.47 26.57 1.02
N SER A 320 23.54 27.36 1.17
CA SER A 320 23.76 28.55 0.32
C SER A 320 24.02 28.18 -1.14
N PHE A 321 24.67 27.04 -1.39
CA PHE A 321 24.86 26.50 -2.74
C PHE A 321 23.55 26.02 -3.36
N GLU A 322 22.71 25.33 -2.58
CA GLU A 322 21.38 24.87 -2.98
C GLU A 322 20.45 26.04 -3.32
N ASP A 323 20.46 27.11 -2.52
CA ASP A 323 19.62 28.29 -2.73
C ASP A 323 20.02 29.07 -3.99
N GLU A 324 21.32 29.24 -4.25
CA GLU A 324 21.78 29.86 -5.51
C GLU A 324 21.41 29.00 -6.72
N LEU A 325 21.59 27.68 -6.63
CA LEU A 325 21.21 26.76 -7.70
C LEU A 325 19.70 26.81 -7.97
N ARG A 326 18.88 26.86 -6.91
CA ARG A 326 17.41 26.99 -7.03
C ARG A 326 17.03 28.31 -7.71
N ALA A 327 17.63 29.42 -7.32
CA ALA A 327 17.42 30.72 -7.98
C ALA A 327 17.81 30.68 -9.47
N CYS A 328 18.94 30.03 -9.80
CA CYS A 328 19.37 29.84 -11.19
C CYS A 328 18.39 28.98 -12.00
N MET A 329 17.77 27.97 -11.38
CA MET A 329 16.72 27.15 -12.00
C MET A 329 15.44 27.95 -12.25
N GLU A 330 15.00 28.75 -11.27
CA GLU A 330 13.82 29.61 -11.38
C GLU A 330 13.96 30.68 -12.48
N HIS A 331 15.17 31.25 -12.62
CA HIS A 331 15.49 32.18 -13.71
C HIS A 331 15.70 31.52 -15.08
N GLY A 332 15.67 30.19 -15.16
CA GLY A 332 15.87 29.45 -16.43
C GLY A 332 17.31 29.47 -16.94
N THR A 333 18.28 29.84 -16.10
CA THR A 333 19.72 29.75 -16.46
C THR A 333 20.24 28.31 -16.39
N VAL A 334 19.66 27.52 -15.48
CA VAL A 334 19.94 26.09 -15.31
C VAL A 334 18.66 25.30 -15.58
N TYR A 335 18.67 24.47 -16.61
CA TYR A 335 17.47 23.76 -17.10
C TYR A 335 17.73 22.31 -17.52
N ASN A 336 18.99 21.87 -17.59
CA ASN A 336 19.41 20.50 -17.88
C ASN A 336 20.77 20.20 -17.21
N LEU A 337 21.21 18.95 -17.20
CA LEU A 337 22.49 18.57 -16.58
C LEU A 337 23.68 19.25 -17.26
N ALA A 338 23.63 19.50 -18.57
CA ALA A 338 24.69 20.24 -19.27
C ALA A 338 24.84 21.68 -18.76
N SER A 339 23.73 22.39 -18.54
CA SER A 339 23.71 23.74 -17.99
C SER A 339 24.17 23.79 -16.53
N VAL A 340 23.87 22.75 -15.73
CA VAL A 340 24.41 22.59 -14.37
C VAL A 340 25.94 22.52 -14.41
N LYS A 341 26.51 21.69 -15.29
CA LYS A 341 27.97 21.58 -15.45
C LYS A 341 28.59 22.90 -15.89
N ALA A 342 27.98 23.58 -16.84
CA ALA A 342 28.44 24.89 -17.29
C ALA A 342 28.43 25.93 -16.16
N TRP A 343 27.41 25.91 -15.31
CA TRP A 343 27.30 26.79 -14.15
C TRP A 343 28.40 26.53 -13.10
N VAL A 344 28.68 25.26 -12.76
CA VAL A 344 29.78 24.92 -11.84
C VAL A 344 31.14 25.23 -12.45
N ALA A 345 31.35 24.93 -13.74
CA ALA A 345 32.59 25.27 -14.44
C ALA A 345 32.84 26.79 -14.46
N LEU A 346 31.78 27.59 -14.64
CA LEU A 346 31.87 29.05 -14.55
C LEU A 346 32.30 29.50 -13.14
N LYS A 347 31.71 28.94 -12.08
CA LYS A 347 32.13 29.21 -10.69
C LYS A 347 33.60 28.85 -10.46
N ARG A 348 34.04 27.67 -10.93
CA ARG A 348 35.45 27.22 -10.86
C ARG A 348 36.38 28.22 -11.56
N SER A 349 36.04 28.64 -12.77
CA SER A 349 36.86 29.60 -13.55
C SER A 349 36.99 30.96 -12.86
N ARG A 350 35.90 31.45 -12.23
CA ARG A 350 35.89 32.71 -11.47
C ARG A 350 36.72 32.61 -10.20
N PHE A 351 36.63 31.48 -9.50
CA PHE A 351 37.44 31.24 -8.31
C PHE A 351 38.94 31.21 -8.63
N ILE A 352 39.35 30.49 -9.69
CA ILE A 352 40.75 30.44 -10.12
C ILE A 352 41.27 31.82 -10.54
N ARG A 353 40.44 32.63 -11.21
CA ARG A 353 40.85 33.95 -11.70
C ARG A 353 40.96 35.01 -10.59
N HIS A 354 40.05 35.00 -9.63
CA HIS A 354 39.90 36.09 -8.65
C HIS A 354 40.27 35.70 -7.22
N GLY A 355 40.42 34.40 -6.91
CA GLY A 355 40.73 33.91 -5.56
C GLY A 355 39.65 34.20 -4.51
N ASN A 356 38.45 34.62 -4.92
CA ASN A 356 37.43 35.12 -4.01
C ASN A 356 36.53 33.98 -3.47
N ALA A 357 36.94 33.41 -2.32
CA ALA A 357 36.18 32.36 -1.63
C ALA A 357 34.83 32.84 -1.08
N GLN A 358 34.71 34.12 -0.71
CA GLN A 358 33.47 34.67 -0.13
C GLN A 358 32.29 34.58 -1.11
N TRP A 359 32.54 34.84 -2.39
CA TRP A 359 31.48 34.89 -3.42
C TRP A 359 31.29 33.57 -4.15
N GLN A 360 32.35 32.79 -4.37
CA GLN A 360 32.27 31.54 -5.14
C GLN A 360 32.07 30.30 -4.26
N LEU A 361 32.53 30.34 -3.01
CA LEU A 361 32.45 29.25 -2.04
C LEU A 361 31.72 29.66 -0.74
N TYR A 362 30.97 30.76 -0.77
CA TYR A 362 30.14 31.27 0.34
C TYR A 362 30.90 31.43 1.67
N GLY A 363 32.18 31.80 1.61
CA GLY A 363 33.02 31.98 2.80
C GLY A 363 33.71 30.71 3.30
N TYR A 364 33.67 29.61 2.56
CA TYR A 364 34.40 28.39 2.90
C TYR A 364 35.94 28.60 2.91
N GLU A 365 36.58 28.30 4.03
CA GLU A 365 38.02 28.45 4.25
C GLU A 365 38.81 27.23 3.72
N VAL A 366 39.13 27.23 2.42
CA VAL A 366 39.88 26.14 1.76
C VAL A 366 41.23 25.84 2.45
N GLY A 367 41.92 26.87 2.96
CA GLY A 367 43.21 26.69 3.63
C GLY A 367 43.12 25.97 4.98
N ARG A 368 41.96 26.03 5.66
CA ARG A 368 41.74 25.41 6.97
C ARG A 368 41.15 24.00 6.85
N TYR A 369 40.17 23.83 5.95
CA TYR A 369 39.40 22.59 5.82
C TYR A 369 39.85 21.72 4.63
N GLY A 370 40.72 22.22 3.75
CA GLY A 370 41.17 21.52 2.55
C GLY A 370 40.24 21.69 1.35
N GLY A 371 40.79 21.56 0.14
CA GLY A 371 40.03 21.63 -1.12
C GLY A 371 39.91 20.28 -1.84
N GLU A 372 40.43 19.22 -1.24
CA GLU A 372 40.54 17.88 -1.81
C GLU A 372 40.13 16.83 -0.79
N PHE A 373 39.52 15.76 -1.26
CA PHE A 373 39.11 14.63 -0.46
C PHE A 373 39.65 13.33 -1.08
N ASP A 374 40.51 12.62 -0.34
CA ASP A 374 41.04 11.31 -0.75
C ASP A 374 40.11 10.20 -0.25
N ASP A 375 39.49 9.47 -1.17
CA ASP A 375 38.64 8.31 -0.88
C ASP A 375 39.40 6.97 -0.88
N ALA A 376 40.74 7.02 -0.94
CA ALA A 376 41.69 5.91 -1.12
C ALA A 376 41.66 5.20 -2.49
N LEU A 377 40.77 5.62 -3.40
CA LEU A 377 40.75 5.20 -4.80
C LEU A 377 41.12 6.34 -5.74
N LYS A 378 40.66 7.56 -5.42
CA LYS A 378 40.93 8.80 -6.14
C LYS A 378 40.87 10.00 -5.19
N VAL A 379 41.65 11.02 -5.52
CA VAL A 379 41.54 12.34 -4.91
C VAL A 379 40.45 13.12 -5.67
N ASN A 380 39.39 13.52 -4.95
CA ASN A 380 38.30 14.31 -5.50
C ASN A 380 38.49 15.79 -5.12
N GLY A 381 38.57 16.68 -6.12
CA GLY A 381 38.59 18.12 -5.87
C GLY A 381 37.22 18.68 -5.49
N LEU A 382 37.20 19.76 -4.70
CA LEU A 382 35.98 20.42 -4.24
C LEU A 382 35.00 20.71 -5.38
N PHE A 383 35.45 21.33 -6.48
CA PHE A 383 34.58 21.67 -7.61
C PHE A 383 34.03 20.46 -8.36
N ASP A 384 34.74 19.34 -8.38
CA ASP A 384 34.27 18.10 -9.03
C ASP A 384 33.15 17.46 -8.18
N VAL A 385 33.26 17.57 -6.84
CA VAL A 385 32.18 17.19 -5.92
C VAL A 385 31.01 18.16 -6.01
N LEU A 386 31.23 19.47 -6.14
CA LEU A 386 30.17 20.45 -6.38
C LEU A 386 29.41 20.20 -7.68
N GLU A 387 30.09 19.82 -8.77
CA GLU A 387 29.43 19.42 -10.02
C GLU A 387 28.52 18.21 -9.80
N THR A 388 29.05 17.17 -9.15
CA THR A 388 28.32 15.94 -8.85
C THR A 388 27.09 16.22 -7.96
N TYR A 389 27.27 17.01 -6.91
CA TYR A 389 26.20 17.44 -6.01
C TYR A 389 25.13 18.24 -6.75
N ALA A 390 25.51 19.24 -7.54
CA ALA A 390 24.58 20.09 -8.27
C ALA A 390 23.73 19.29 -9.27
N GLN A 391 24.35 18.33 -9.97
CA GLN A 391 23.63 17.44 -10.88
C GLN A 391 22.62 16.55 -10.13
N ALA A 392 23.03 15.95 -9.01
CA ALA A 392 22.15 15.13 -8.18
C ALA A 392 21.00 15.96 -7.58
N TYR A 393 21.29 17.18 -7.13
CA TYR A 393 20.31 18.11 -6.56
C TYR A 393 19.27 18.50 -7.61
N PHE A 394 19.72 18.82 -8.83
CA PHE A 394 18.84 19.11 -9.97
C PHE A 394 17.86 17.94 -10.22
N ILE A 395 18.35 16.70 -10.29
CA ILE A 395 17.50 15.51 -10.50
C ILE A 395 16.54 15.32 -9.32
N TYR A 396 17.00 15.52 -8.10
CA TYR A 396 16.25 15.27 -6.87
C TYR A 396 15.07 16.24 -6.68
N VAL A 397 15.32 17.54 -6.88
CA VAL A 397 14.35 18.62 -6.55
C VAL A 397 13.26 18.77 -7.61
N LEU A 398 13.50 18.33 -8.86
CA LEU A 398 12.51 18.45 -9.94
C LEU A 398 11.13 17.93 -9.54
N GLU A 399 10.16 18.84 -9.51
CA GLU A 399 8.78 18.54 -9.13
C GLU A 399 7.99 17.83 -10.24
N CYS A 400 8.47 17.91 -11.48
CA CYS A 400 7.88 17.22 -12.61
C CYS A 400 8.06 15.69 -12.52
N SER A 401 7.33 14.96 -13.37
CA SER A 401 7.50 13.52 -13.47
C SER A 401 8.84 13.22 -14.15
N LEU A 402 9.63 12.30 -13.62
CA LEU A 402 10.85 11.84 -14.32
C LEU A 402 10.52 10.84 -15.44
N ILE A 403 9.24 10.63 -15.73
CA ILE A 403 8.74 9.65 -16.69
C ILE A 403 8.28 10.34 -17.97
N VAL A 404 8.75 9.83 -19.10
CA VAL A 404 8.32 10.21 -20.45
C VAL A 404 7.73 8.99 -21.12
N SER A 405 6.51 9.09 -21.64
CA SER A 405 5.80 7.91 -22.18
C SER A 405 4.79 8.23 -23.29
N ASN A 406 4.54 7.27 -24.18
CA ASN A 406 3.52 7.38 -25.23
C ASN A 406 2.08 7.10 -24.73
N TYR A 407 1.92 6.87 -23.44
CA TYR A 407 0.64 6.71 -22.75
C TYR A 407 0.71 7.38 -21.38
N SER A 408 -0.43 7.83 -20.84
CA SER A 408 -0.45 8.57 -19.57
C SER A 408 -0.18 7.66 -18.36
N ILE A 409 0.81 8.01 -17.54
CA ILE A 409 1.13 7.36 -16.26
C ILE A 409 1.03 8.38 -15.12
N ARG A 410 0.17 8.16 -14.12
CA ARG A 410 0.01 9.03 -12.94
C ARG A 410 1.00 8.69 -11.83
N THR A 411 1.64 9.71 -11.24
CA THR A 411 2.57 9.58 -10.10
C THR A 411 1.97 10.21 -8.84
N ASP A 412 2.10 9.53 -7.69
CA ASP A 412 1.55 9.99 -6.39
C ASP A 412 2.65 10.39 -5.38
N ASN A 413 3.87 10.61 -5.88
CA ASN A 413 4.97 11.17 -5.09
C ASN A 413 4.51 12.53 -4.55
N ALA A 414 4.99 12.94 -3.39
CA ALA A 414 4.71 14.27 -2.82
C ALA A 414 6.01 14.89 -2.30
N LEU A 415 6.24 16.16 -2.59
CA LEU A 415 7.36 16.91 -2.03
C LEU A 415 6.88 17.55 -0.72
N ILE A 416 7.63 17.35 0.35
CA ILE A 416 7.42 17.92 1.68
C ILE A 416 8.50 18.96 1.88
N ASP A 417 8.10 20.23 1.91
CA ASP A 417 9.03 21.34 2.06
C ASP A 417 8.72 22.14 3.34
N ALA A 418 9.79 22.52 4.04
CA ALA A 418 9.77 23.34 5.25
C ALA A 418 10.73 24.55 5.14
N GLY A 419 11.21 24.87 3.94
CA GLY A 419 12.12 25.98 3.63
C GLY A 419 13.61 25.61 3.56
N ASN A 420 13.96 24.33 3.62
CA ASN A 420 15.34 23.82 3.53
C ASN A 420 15.42 22.76 2.41
N LEU A 421 16.28 21.73 2.54
CA LEU A 421 16.27 20.57 1.65
C LEU A 421 14.88 19.90 1.67
N PRO A 422 14.15 19.88 0.54
CA PRO A 422 12.80 19.32 0.52
C PRO A 422 12.87 17.78 0.49
N LEU A 423 11.94 17.10 1.15
CA LEU A 423 11.92 15.63 1.24
C LEU A 423 10.79 15.03 0.40
N TRP A 424 11.05 13.90 -0.24
CA TRP A 424 10.02 13.19 -1.01
C TRP A 424 9.33 12.09 -0.21
N ASP A 425 7.99 12.11 -0.21
CA ASP A 425 7.17 10.99 0.24
C ASP A 425 6.89 10.02 -0.94
N LEU A 426 7.70 8.97 -1.00
CA LEU A 426 7.76 7.99 -2.09
C LEU A 426 7.02 6.68 -1.76
N ASP A 427 6.28 6.58 -0.65
CA ASP A 427 5.58 5.36 -0.27
C ASP A 427 4.34 5.11 -1.16
N PHE A 428 4.32 3.98 -1.87
CA PHE A 428 3.17 3.54 -2.68
C PHE A 428 1.97 3.05 -1.84
N PHE A 429 2.14 2.80 -0.53
CA PHE A 429 1.11 2.22 0.33
C PHE A 429 0.67 3.15 1.49
N PRO A 430 0.26 4.40 1.21
CA PRO A 430 -0.07 5.35 2.26
C PRO A 430 -1.33 4.96 3.04
N ARG A 431 -1.47 5.53 4.24
CA ARG A 431 -2.68 5.31 5.07
C ARG A 431 -3.92 5.97 4.47
N VAL A 432 -3.72 7.11 3.82
CA VAL A 432 -4.75 7.92 3.16
C VAL A 432 -4.33 8.08 1.71
N ARG A 433 -5.29 7.99 0.79
CA ARG A 433 -5.01 8.19 -0.64
C ARG A 433 -4.56 9.65 -0.84
N ARG A 434 -3.49 9.85 -1.59
CA ARG A 434 -3.06 11.17 -2.03
C ARG A 434 -3.79 11.51 -3.33
N GLU A 435 -4.27 12.75 -3.43
CA GLU A 435 -4.82 13.27 -4.66
C GLU A 435 -3.74 14.12 -5.32
N THR A 436 -3.14 13.60 -6.38
CA THR A 436 -2.11 14.28 -7.17
C THR A 436 -2.56 14.31 -8.64
N ASN A 437 -2.30 15.44 -9.29
CA ASN A 437 -2.59 15.61 -10.73
C ASN A 437 -1.37 15.32 -11.62
N ARG A 438 -0.25 14.89 -11.04
CA ARG A 438 1.00 14.66 -11.78
C ARG A 438 0.92 13.43 -12.67
N ARG A 439 1.30 13.61 -13.92
CA ARG A 439 1.35 12.57 -14.96
C ARG A 439 2.70 12.61 -15.67
N SER A 440 3.04 11.53 -16.34
CA SER A 440 4.20 11.47 -17.23
C SER A 440 4.12 12.52 -18.34
N HIS A 441 5.28 12.94 -18.81
CA HIS A 441 5.39 13.78 -19.99
C HIS A 441 5.08 12.96 -21.24
N ILE A 442 4.48 13.62 -22.23
CA ILE A 442 4.21 13.00 -23.52
C ILE A 442 5.55 12.69 -24.19
N LEU A 443 5.72 11.45 -24.62
CA LEU A 443 6.90 11.06 -25.36
C LEU A 443 6.85 11.62 -26.78
N ASP A 444 7.71 12.60 -27.02
CA ASP A 444 8.10 13.00 -28.37
C ASP A 444 9.26 12.11 -28.85
N PHE A 445 8.98 11.27 -29.84
CA PHE A 445 9.96 10.34 -30.39
C PHE A 445 11.15 11.04 -31.06
N ASP A 446 11.00 12.27 -31.57
CA ASP A 446 12.09 13.00 -32.21
C ASP A 446 13.20 13.38 -31.22
N VAL A 447 12.90 13.45 -29.92
CA VAL A 447 13.91 13.70 -28.89
C VAL A 447 14.81 12.47 -28.69
N LEU A 448 14.32 11.27 -29.02
CA LEU A 448 15.09 10.03 -28.97
C LEU A 448 15.81 9.71 -30.30
N ARG A 449 15.56 10.48 -31.37
CA ARG A 449 16.16 10.27 -32.69
C ARG A 449 17.41 11.13 -32.86
N LEU A 450 18.58 10.49 -33.02
CA LEU A 450 19.86 11.19 -33.26
C LEU A 450 20.07 11.58 -34.73
N GLY A 451 19.29 11.01 -35.65
CA GLY A 451 19.38 11.22 -37.09
C GLY A 451 18.34 12.21 -37.58
N LYS A 452 17.63 11.83 -38.65
CA LYS A 452 16.51 12.63 -39.16
C LYS A 452 15.31 12.58 -38.22
N LYS A 453 14.57 13.68 -38.18
CA LYS A 453 13.39 13.89 -37.33
C LYS A 453 12.16 13.96 -38.22
N VAL A 454 11.01 13.52 -37.70
CA VAL A 454 9.73 13.60 -38.41
C VAL A 454 9.25 15.05 -38.46
N LEU A 455 9.41 15.79 -37.36
CA LEU A 455 9.15 17.23 -37.34
C LEU A 455 10.43 18.00 -37.65
N GLU A 456 10.41 18.75 -38.75
CA GLU A 456 11.51 19.63 -39.13
C GLU A 456 11.73 20.71 -38.06
N ASN A 457 12.97 20.86 -37.58
CA ASN A 457 13.37 21.82 -36.55
C ASN A 457 12.58 21.74 -35.24
N ASN A 458 12.32 20.53 -34.75
CA ASN A 458 11.66 20.33 -33.47
C ASN A 458 12.40 21.04 -32.32
N PRO A 459 11.74 21.98 -31.58
CA PRO A 459 12.35 22.74 -30.51
C PRO A 459 12.78 21.89 -29.31
N LEU A 460 12.17 20.72 -29.12
CA LEU A 460 12.48 19.82 -28.00
C LEU A 460 13.66 18.89 -28.30
N ALA A 461 14.15 18.86 -29.53
CA ALA A 461 15.13 17.87 -29.90
C ALA A 461 16.49 18.09 -29.21
N GLY A 462 17.03 17.02 -28.63
CA GLY A 462 18.25 17.07 -27.83
C GLY A 462 18.04 17.55 -26.38
N SER A 463 16.80 17.78 -25.95
CA SER A 463 16.50 18.24 -24.58
C SER A 463 16.48 17.13 -23.52
N PHE A 464 16.18 15.87 -23.91
CA PHE A 464 16.07 14.77 -22.96
C PHE A 464 17.43 14.16 -22.62
N GLU A 465 17.87 14.38 -21.38
CA GLU A 465 19.16 13.89 -20.89
C GLU A 465 19.03 12.70 -19.92
N PHE A 466 18.02 12.71 -19.05
CA PHE A 466 17.81 11.69 -17.99
C PHE A 466 16.31 11.47 -17.72
N GLY A 467 15.99 10.33 -17.12
CA GLY A 467 14.63 9.93 -16.76
C GLY A 467 14.28 8.51 -17.17
N VAL A 468 13.00 8.16 -17.05
CA VAL A 468 12.46 6.84 -17.41
C VAL A 468 11.60 6.98 -18.66
N VAL A 469 11.98 6.28 -19.72
CA VAL A 469 11.21 6.20 -20.96
C VAL A 469 10.35 4.95 -20.93
N ALA A 470 9.04 5.09 -21.11
CA ALA A 470 8.10 3.97 -21.18
C ALA A 470 7.37 3.96 -22.53
N ILE A 471 7.52 2.89 -23.30
CA ILE A 471 6.89 2.76 -24.63
C ILE A 471 6.04 1.50 -24.69
N THR A 472 4.74 1.67 -24.89
CA THR A 472 3.86 0.55 -25.23
C THR A 472 3.84 0.32 -26.73
N GLU A 473 3.83 -0.94 -27.12
CA GLU A 473 3.73 -1.40 -28.51
C GLU A 473 4.84 -0.84 -29.42
N ILE A 474 6.09 -0.91 -28.96
CA ILE A 474 7.26 -0.38 -29.67
C ILE A 474 7.39 -0.92 -31.10
N GLY A 475 6.97 -2.16 -31.36
CA GLY A 475 6.99 -2.75 -32.69
C GLY A 475 6.09 -2.04 -33.69
N LYS A 476 5.01 -1.38 -33.25
CA LYS A 476 4.15 -0.58 -34.15
C LYS A 476 4.83 0.72 -34.59
N GLU A 477 5.66 1.31 -33.73
CA GLU A 477 6.44 2.51 -34.05
C GLU A 477 7.66 2.17 -34.92
N ARG A 478 8.33 1.05 -34.61
CA ARG A 478 9.60 0.68 -35.26
C ARG A 478 9.43 -0.18 -36.51
N GLY A 479 8.32 -0.90 -36.64
CA GLY A 479 8.07 -1.85 -37.71
C GLY A 479 8.96 -3.10 -37.64
N ASN A 480 8.49 -4.19 -38.23
CA ASN A 480 9.28 -5.42 -38.38
C ASN A 480 10.21 -5.33 -39.60
N MET A 481 11.28 -6.11 -39.63
CA MET A 481 12.22 -6.21 -40.75
C MET A 481 11.53 -6.49 -42.10
N LEU A 482 10.43 -7.26 -42.11
CA LEU A 482 9.63 -7.51 -43.31
C LEU A 482 8.94 -6.24 -43.84
N GLU A 483 8.33 -5.44 -42.96
CA GLU A 483 7.67 -4.18 -43.30
C GLU A 483 8.70 -3.14 -43.75
N LEU A 484 9.88 -3.14 -43.13
CA LEU A 484 10.96 -2.22 -43.44
C LEU A 484 11.77 -2.61 -44.69
N LYS A 485 11.42 -3.68 -45.44
CA LYS A 485 12.21 -4.12 -46.62
C LYS A 485 12.30 -3.04 -47.71
N GLU A 486 11.21 -2.33 -47.95
CA GLU A 486 11.10 -1.35 -49.03
C GLU A 486 11.69 0.01 -48.66
N ILE A 487 11.85 0.29 -47.36
CA ILE A 487 12.36 1.57 -46.85
C ILE A 487 13.88 1.65 -47.03
N LYS A 488 14.37 2.72 -47.66
CA LYS A 488 15.81 2.96 -47.90
C LYS A 488 16.36 4.02 -46.93
N LYS A 489 17.61 3.85 -46.50
CA LYS A 489 18.30 4.80 -45.60
C LYS A 489 18.57 6.17 -46.25
N GLY A 490 18.76 6.20 -47.57
CA GLY A 490 19.13 7.41 -48.31
C GLY A 490 17.99 8.37 -48.66
N THR A 491 16.75 8.09 -48.26
CA THR A 491 15.60 8.96 -48.55
C THR A 491 15.71 10.31 -47.82
N SER A 492 15.14 11.35 -48.42
CA SER A 492 15.04 12.70 -47.84
C SER A 492 14.17 12.70 -46.58
N GLU A 493 13.05 11.98 -46.61
CA GLU A 493 12.11 11.86 -45.48
C GLU A 493 12.66 11.01 -44.34
N ALA A 494 12.26 11.35 -43.11
CA ALA A 494 12.61 10.61 -41.91
C ALA A 494 11.93 9.24 -41.89
N ASN A 495 12.70 8.21 -41.56
CA ASN A 495 12.24 6.83 -41.46
C ASN A 495 13.06 6.05 -40.43
N GLN A 496 12.57 4.84 -40.11
CA GLN A 496 13.13 3.99 -39.07
C GLN A 496 14.58 3.54 -39.33
N LYS A 497 15.10 3.68 -40.56
CA LYS A 497 16.50 3.34 -40.93
C LYS A 497 17.44 4.55 -40.90
N ASN A 498 16.94 5.77 -41.02
CA ASN A 498 17.76 7.00 -41.08
C ASN A 498 17.62 7.92 -39.85
N ASP A 499 16.73 7.58 -38.92
CA ASP A 499 16.48 8.31 -37.66
C ASP A 499 17.51 8.03 -36.54
N ARG A 500 18.33 6.99 -36.69
CA ARG A 500 19.37 6.56 -35.72
C ARG A 500 18.85 6.32 -34.29
N PHE A 501 17.58 5.92 -34.14
CA PHE A 501 17.00 5.60 -32.83
C PHE A 501 17.73 4.45 -32.11
N ASN A 502 18.12 3.39 -32.83
CA ASN A 502 18.89 2.28 -32.24
C ASN A 502 20.25 2.74 -31.70
N SER A 503 20.90 3.70 -32.37
CA SER A 503 22.16 4.29 -31.90
C SER A 503 21.95 5.09 -30.62
N TRP A 504 20.82 5.77 -30.47
CA TRP A 504 20.45 6.43 -29.22
C TRP A 504 20.35 5.42 -28.06
N LEU A 505 19.64 4.30 -28.25
CA LEU A 505 19.53 3.26 -27.22
C LEU A 505 20.90 2.73 -26.76
N LYS A 506 21.87 2.61 -27.68
CA LYS A 506 23.25 2.18 -27.37
C LYS A 506 24.03 3.21 -26.54
N MET A 507 23.81 4.50 -26.81
CA MET A 507 24.64 5.59 -26.26
C MET A 507 23.99 6.36 -25.11
N CYS A 508 22.68 6.18 -24.88
CA CYS A 508 21.90 6.98 -23.93
C CYS A 508 22.45 6.96 -22.50
N ARG A 509 23.21 5.92 -22.11
CA ARG A 509 23.93 5.87 -20.82
C ARG A 509 24.82 7.10 -20.60
N HIS A 510 25.51 7.56 -21.63
CA HIS A 510 26.55 8.58 -21.52
C HIS A 510 26.01 9.98 -21.28
N SER A 511 24.76 10.27 -21.67
CA SER A 511 24.14 11.58 -21.41
C SER A 511 23.72 11.76 -19.95
N ALA A 512 23.45 10.66 -19.23
CA ALA A 512 22.75 10.69 -17.95
C ALA A 512 23.57 10.15 -16.76
N THR A 513 24.90 10.01 -16.89
CA THR A 513 25.70 9.42 -15.81
C THR A 513 26.16 10.49 -14.82
N VAL A 514 25.73 10.36 -13.56
CA VAL A 514 26.16 11.19 -12.42
C VAL A 514 26.73 10.26 -11.37
N ASP A 515 27.94 10.55 -10.89
CA ASP A 515 28.69 9.70 -9.94
C ASP A 515 28.70 8.21 -10.33
N HIS A 516 29.08 7.92 -11.58
CA HIS A 516 29.12 6.57 -12.16
C HIS A 516 27.77 5.83 -12.25
N PHE A 517 26.66 6.45 -11.85
CA PHE A 517 25.31 5.89 -11.94
C PHE A 517 24.51 6.49 -13.11
N PRO A 518 23.93 5.66 -14.00
CA PRO A 518 23.12 6.15 -15.11
C PRO A 518 21.68 6.45 -14.67
N PHE A 519 21.28 7.73 -14.75
CA PHE A 519 19.92 8.21 -14.48
C PHE A 519 18.98 8.05 -15.68
N ILE A 520 19.13 6.98 -16.46
CA ILE A 520 18.30 6.69 -17.61
C ILE A 520 17.92 5.22 -17.68
N LYS A 521 16.63 4.96 -17.92
CA LYS A 521 16.08 3.62 -18.14
C LYS A 521 14.99 3.67 -19.22
N VAL A 522 14.94 2.63 -20.04
CA VAL A 522 13.98 2.48 -21.13
C VAL A 522 13.25 1.15 -20.95
N PHE A 523 11.95 1.22 -20.68
CA PHE A 523 11.07 0.07 -20.60
C PHE A 523 10.14 0.04 -21.81
N VAL A 524 10.15 -1.07 -22.54
CA VAL A 524 9.28 -1.26 -23.70
C VAL A 524 8.45 -2.52 -23.53
N ASP A 525 7.23 -2.54 -24.08
CA ASP A 525 6.45 -3.76 -24.18
C ASP A 525 6.23 -4.21 -25.63
N GLU A 526 6.15 -5.52 -25.82
CA GLU A 526 5.83 -6.12 -27.11
C GLU A 526 5.13 -7.48 -26.94
N GLN A 527 4.44 -7.97 -27.96
CA GLN A 527 3.85 -9.31 -27.98
C GLN A 527 4.90 -10.39 -28.23
N ARG A 528 5.81 -10.15 -29.18
CA ARG A 528 6.86 -11.07 -29.59
C ARG A 528 8.19 -10.33 -29.68
N PRO A 529 9.30 -10.89 -29.16
CA PRO A 529 10.60 -10.25 -29.26
C PRO A 529 11.03 -9.97 -30.71
N GLU A 530 10.66 -10.85 -31.64
CA GLU A 530 11.01 -10.79 -33.07
C GLU A 530 10.33 -9.65 -33.83
N SER A 531 9.25 -9.07 -33.28
CA SER A 531 8.59 -7.92 -33.89
C SER A 531 9.46 -6.67 -33.87
N TRP A 532 10.44 -6.61 -32.95
CA TRP A 532 11.41 -5.53 -32.89
C TRP A 532 12.71 -5.94 -33.58
N GLY A 533 13.28 -5.05 -34.38
CA GLY A 533 14.49 -5.34 -35.17
C GLY A 533 15.64 -5.90 -34.33
N ALA A 534 16.36 -6.89 -34.88
CA ALA A 534 17.39 -7.66 -34.17
C ALA A 534 18.42 -6.79 -33.42
N ASP A 535 18.89 -5.72 -34.06
CA ASP A 535 19.87 -4.78 -33.49
C ASP A 535 19.38 -4.05 -32.22
N ALA A 536 18.08 -3.78 -32.11
CA ALA A 536 17.51 -3.16 -30.92
C ALA A 536 17.16 -4.18 -29.84
N ARG A 537 16.81 -5.40 -30.27
CA ARG A 537 16.49 -6.54 -29.41
C ARG A 537 17.71 -7.05 -28.64
N GLU A 538 18.89 -7.09 -29.28
CA GLU A 538 20.15 -7.51 -28.63
C GLU A 538 20.59 -6.57 -27.50
N LEU A 539 20.10 -5.32 -27.48
CA LEU A 539 20.39 -4.34 -26.45
C LEU A 539 19.52 -4.49 -25.21
N ALA A 540 18.38 -5.17 -25.34
CA ALA A 540 17.39 -5.28 -24.28
C ALA A 540 17.44 -6.67 -23.65
N ASP A 541 17.40 -6.72 -22.32
CA ASP A 541 17.03 -7.97 -21.66
C ASP A 541 15.53 -8.22 -21.92
N VAL A 542 15.22 -9.43 -22.38
CA VAL A 542 13.86 -9.84 -22.72
C VAL A 542 13.23 -10.49 -21.50
N ILE A 543 12.09 -9.95 -21.06
CA ILE A 543 11.35 -10.41 -19.89
C ILE A 543 10.08 -11.10 -20.38
N HIS A 544 10.10 -12.42 -20.39
CA HIS A 544 8.96 -13.24 -20.80
C HIS A 544 7.97 -13.44 -19.65
N ILE A 545 6.71 -13.10 -19.87
CA ILE A 545 5.63 -13.38 -18.90
C ILE A 545 5.08 -14.79 -19.16
N ILE A 546 5.51 -15.75 -18.34
CA ILE A 546 5.06 -17.14 -18.44
C ILE A 546 3.58 -17.22 -18.05
N SER A 547 3.26 -16.74 -16.86
CA SER A 547 1.92 -16.85 -16.26
C SER A 547 1.62 -15.71 -15.29
N SER A 548 0.37 -15.25 -15.28
CA SER A 548 -0.19 -14.40 -14.22
C SER A 548 -0.90 -15.26 -13.19
N GLY A 549 -0.50 -15.16 -11.92
CA GLY A 549 -1.20 -15.80 -10.82
C GLY A 549 -2.59 -15.22 -10.54
N LYS A 550 -3.34 -15.88 -9.65
CA LYS A 550 -4.59 -15.36 -9.09
C LYS A 550 -4.29 -14.20 -8.13
N MET A 551 -5.32 -13.41 -7.83
CA MET A 551 -5.22 -12.36 -6.83
C MET A 551 -5.12 -12.99 -5.42
N HIS A 552 -4.15 -12.55 -4.65
CA HIS A 552 -3.92 -12.95 -3.27
C HIS A 552 -4.04 -11.73 -2.35
N LEU A 553 -4.27 -11.98 -1.07
CA LEU A 553 -4.40 -10.93 -0.06
C LEU A 553 -3.23 -10.97 0.93
N ALA A 554 -2.61 -9.82 1.20
CA ALA A 554 -1.53 -9.72 2.18
C ALA A 554 -2.04 -9.69 3.64
N LEU A 555 -3.34 -9.41 3.83
CA LEU A 555 -4.00 -9.29 5.12
C LEU A 555 -4.20 -10.67 5.78
N PRO A 556 -3.59 -10.94 6.96
CA PRO A 556 -3.78 -12.22 7.64
C PRO A 556 -5.19 -12.34 8.25
N PHE A 557 -5.66 -13.58 8.41
CA PHE A 557 -6.93 -13.94 9.06
C PHE A 557 -8.19 -13.35 8.41
N TYR A 558 -8.16 -13.08 7.09
CA TYR A 558 -9.29 -12.51 6.37
C TYR A 558 -10.18 -13.57 5.68
N THR A 559 -9.75 -14.84 5.64
CA THR A 559 -10.45 -15.94 4.95
C THR A 559 -11.91 -16.11 5.38
N ILE A 560 -12.21 -15.99 6.68
CA ILE A 560 -13.59 -16.10 7.19
C ILE A 560 -14.42 -14.88 6.77
N GLU A 561 -13.86 -13.66 6.88
CA GLU A 561 -14.55 -12.43 6.48
C GLU A 561 -14.87 -12.43 4.97
N GLU A 562 -13.93 -12.95 4.16
CA GLU A 562 -14.08 -13.15 2.73
C GLU A 562 -15.19 -14.15 2.40
N MET A 563 -15.17 -15.34 3.02
CA MET A 563 -16.17 -16.38 2.80
C MET A 563 -17.59 -15.87 3.10
N VAL A 564 -17.78 -15.13 4.19
CA VAL A 564 -19.07 -14.53 4.54
C VAL A 564 -19.50 -13.49 3.50
N SER A 565 -18.57 -12.67 3.01
CA SER A 565 -18.86 -11.66 1.99
C SER A 565 -19.24 -12.29 0.64
N GLU A 566 -18.51 -13.30 0.19
CA GLU A 566 -18.77 -14.00 -1.07
C GLU A 566 -20.08 -14.78 -1.03
N TRP A 567 -20.33 -15.51 0.06
CA TRP A 567 -21.59 -16.24 0.25
C TRP A 567 -22.79 -15.29 0.23
N ALA A 568 -22.72 -14.18 0.99
CA ALA A 568 -23.80 -13.20 1.04
C ALA A 568 -24.03 -12.54 -0.32
N PHE A 569 -22.97 -12.17 -1.05
CA PHE A 569 -23.06 -11.57 -2.37
C PHE A 569 -23.64 -12.54 -3.41
N GLY A 570 -23.11 -13.76 -3.50
CA GLY A 570 -23.57 -14.75 -4.48
C GLY A 570 -25.02 -15.17 -4.27
N ARG A 571 -25.46 -15.35 -3.02
CA ARG A 571 -26.87 -15.68 -2.71
C ARG A 571 -27.80 -14.51 -3.02
N PHE A 572 -27.39 -13.29 -2.70
CA PHE A 572 -28.20 -12.11 -2.97
C PHE A 572 -28.30 -11.80 -4.47
N MET A 573 -27.22 -11.94 -5.25
CA MET A 573 -27.25 -11.65 -6.69
C MET A 573 -28.22 -12.55 -7.44
N ARG A 574 -28.24 -13.86 -7.15
CA ARG A 574 -29.24 -14.78 -7.73
C ARG A 574 -30.68 -14.36 -7.41
N LEU A 575 -30.95 -14.01 -6.16
CA LEU A 575 -32.26 -13.51 -5.74
C LEU A 575 -32.59 -12.18 -6.43
N TYR A 576 -31.60 -11.29 -6.58
CA TYR A 576 -31.77 -9.97 -7.16
C TYR A 576 -32.00 -10.02 -8.67
N GLU A 577 -31.34 -10.93 -9.38
CA GLU A 577 -31.56 -11.20 -10.81
C GLU A 577 -33.00 -11.68 -11.05
N ASP A 578 -33.45 -12.71 -10.32
CA ASP A 578 -34.84 -13.20 -10.36
C ASP A 578 -35.85 -12.09 -10.03
N PHE A 579 -35.53 -11.26 -9.04
CA PHE A 579 -36.37 -10.15 -8.64
C PHE A 579 -36.46 -9.09 -9.73
N ARG A 580 -35.33 -8.68 -10.35
CA ARG A 580 -35.32 -7.69 -11.45
C ARG A 580 -36.03 -8.20 -12.70
N PHE A 581 -35.99 -9.51 -12.95
CA PHE A 581 -36.74 -10.13 -14.05
C PHE A 581 -38.26 -10.03 -13.82
N ARG A 582 -38.73 -10.34 -12.61
CA ARG A 582 -40.17 -10.34 -12.32
C ARG A 582 -40.73 -8.96 -11.97
N ARG A 583 -39.95 -8.06 -11.39
CA ARG A 583 -40.47 -6.83 -10.77
C ARG A 583 -39.61 -5.59 -11.04
N GLY A 584 -40.30 -4.49 -11.37
CA GLY A 584 -39.73 -3.15 -11.55
C GLY A 584 -39.82 -2.21 -10.34
N ASP A 585 -40.52 -2.61 -9.27
CA ASP A 585 -40.72 -1.79 -8.07
C ASP A 585 -39.68 -2.04 -6.96
N ASN A 586 -39.45 -1.04 -6.09
CA ASN A 586 -38.50 -1.14 -4.98
C ASN A 586 -39.18 -1.68 -3.72
N THR A 587 -38.67 -2.78 -3.16
CA THR A 587 -39.25 -3.46 -2.00
C THR A 587 -38.36 -3.35 -0.76
N LEU A 588 -38.96 -3.41 0.43
CA LEU A 588 -38.24 -3.29 1.70
C LEU A 588 -37.19 -4.39 1.89
N LEU A 589 -37.52 -5.65 1.57
CA LEU A 589 -36.59 -6.75 1.74
C LEU A 589 -35.37 -6.61 0.81
N VAL A 590 -35.59 -6.35 -0.48
CA VAL A 590 -34.47 -6.15 -1.42
C VAL A 590 -33.66 -4.94 -1.00
N TYR A 591 -34.31 -3.86 -0.54
CA TYR A 591 -33.61 -2.69 -0.01
C TYR A 591 -32.68 -3.05 1.16
N LEU A 592 -33.18 -3.75 2.18
CA LEU A 592 -32.41 -4.15 3.37
C LEU A 592 -31.26 -5.09 3.01
N LEU A 593 -31.57 -6.18 2.29
CA LEU A 593 -30.56 -7.16 1.87
C LEU A 593 -29.50 -6.49 0.99
N LYS A 594 -29.90 -5.67 0.00
CA LYS A 594 -28.97 -4.92 -0.86
C LYS A 594 -28.09 -3.99 -0.03
N SER A 595 -28.61 -3.32 1.00
CA SER A 595 -27.79 -2.45 1.84
C SER A 595 -26.74 -3.21 2.67
N ILE A 596 -27.10 -4.38 3.21
CA ILE A 596 -26.17 -5.25 3.95
C ILE A 596 -25.12 -5.86 3.01
N THR A 597 -25.56 -6.45 1.91
CA THR A 597 -24.63 -7.08 0.94
C THR A 597 -23.75 -6.06 0.25
N ALA A 598 -24.27 -4.87 -0.09
CA ALA A 598 -23.43 -3.78 -0.61
C ALA A 598 -22.44 -3.26 0.43
N TRP A 599 -22.75 -3.30 1.73
CA TRP A 599 -21.77 -2.96 2.77
C TRP A 599 -20.65 -4.01 2.85
N LEU A 600 -20.99 -5.30 2.90
CA LEU A 600 -20.02 -6.41 2.89
C LEU A 600 -19.15 -6.36 1.63
N TRP A 601 -19.77 -6.28 0.45
CA TRP A 601 -19.08 -6.23 -0.83
C TRP A 601 -18.16 -5.01 -0.96
N ARG A 602 -18.62 -3.80 -0.58
CA ARG A 602 -17.76 -2.60 -0.58
C ARG A 602 -16.58 -2.73 0.36
N ARG A 603 -16.77 -3.34 1.53
CA ARG A 603 -15.68 -3.62 2.48
C ARG A 603 -14.67 -4.60 1.86
N ASN A 604 -15.15 -5.69 1.27
CA ASN A 604 -14.32 -6.69 0.62
C ASN A 604 -13.50 -6.09 -0.53
N LEU A 605 -14.16 -5.34 -1.42
CA LEU A 605 -13.52 -4.63 -2.52
C LEU A 605 -12.42 -3.66 -2.03
N ARG A 606 -12.68 -2.88 -0.96
CA ARG A 606 -11.68 -1.97 -0.38
C ARG A 606 -10.47 -2.73 0.17
N ILE A 607 -10.68 -3.89 0.79
CA ILE A 607 -9.60 -4.70 1.35
C ILE A 607 -8.75 -5.30 0.23
N TYR A 608 -9.39 -5.85 -0.81
CA TYR A 608 -8.70 -6.36 -2.00
C TYR A 608 -7.95 -5.29 -2.79
N ASN A 609 -8.52 -4.10 -2.95
CA ASN A 609 -7.84 -3.00 -3.63
C ASN A 609 -6.62 -2.49 -2.83
N ARG A 610 -6.71 -2.52 -1.49
CA ARG A 610 -5.66 -1.98 -0.62
C ARG A 610 -4.55 -2.97 -0.31
N PHE A 611 -4.88 -4.25 -0.13
CA PHE A 611 -3.96 -5.28 0.33
C PHE A 611 -3.78 -6.44 -0.66
N GLY A 612 -4.43 -6.37 -1.82
CA GLY A 612 -4.34 -7.39 -2.85
C GLY A 612 -3.07 -7.27 -3.69
N TYR A 613 -2.53 -8.42 -4.08
CA TYR A 613 -1.39 -8.52 -4.98
C TYR A 613 -1.53 -9.75 -5.90
N CYS A 614 -0.81 -9.74 -7.01
CA CYS A 614 -0.77 -10.79 -8.01
C CYS A 614 0.69 -11.14 -8.29
N VAL A 615 1.03 -12.42 -8.32
CA VAL A 615 2.40 -12.87 -8.61
C VAL A 615 2.52 -13.18 -10.10
N LEU A 616 3.43 -12.49 -10.78
CA LEU A 616 3.84 -12.81 -12.14
C LEU A 616 5.07 -13.73 -12.09
N ARG A 617 5.03 -14.81 -12.87
CA ARG A 617 6.20 -15.67 -13.11
C ARG A 617 6.88 -15.18 -14.38
N LEU A 618 8.10 -14.69 -14.23
CA LEU A 618 8.90 -14.10 -15.30
C LEU A 618 10.09 -15.01 -15.63
N GLU A 619 10.42 -15.08 -16.91
CA GLU A 619 11.69 -15.61 -17.39
C GLU A 619 12.48 -14.47 -18.02
N LYS A 620 13.63 -14.16 -17.40
CA LYS A 620 14.58 -13.17 -17.91
C LYS A 620 15.55 -13.88 -18.84
N GLU A 621 15.62 -13.41 -20.07
CA GLU A 621 16.59 -13.81 -21.09
C GLU A 621 17.49 -12.61 -21.39
N ARG A 622 18.80 -12.85 -21.55
CA ARG A 622 19.74 -11.79 -21.94
C ARG A 622 19.55 -11.45 -23.41
N GLY A 623 19.84 -10.21 -23.79
CA GLY A 623 19.78 -9.76 -25.19
C GLY A 623 20.60 -10.61 -26.17
N THR A 624 21.66 -11.29 -25.71
CA THR A 624 22.47 -12.24 -26.50
C THR A 624 21.71 -13.50 -26.95
N MET A 625 20.53 -13.78 -26.36
CA MET A 625 19.70 -14.95 -26.69
C MET A 625 20.43 -16.28 -26.60
N ASP A 626 21.27 -16.45 -25.57
CA ASP A 626 22.02 -17.69 -25.31
C ASP A 626 21.12 -18.88 -24.90
N GLY A 627 19.79 -18.75 -24.95
CA GLY A 627 18.82 -19.74 -24.50
C GLY A 627 18.80 -20.00 -22.99
N LYS A 628 19.52 -19.19 -22.20
CA LYS A 628 19.60 -19.29 -20.74
C LYS A 628 18.58 -18.39 -20.07
N TYR A 629 17.59 -18.99 -19.43
CA TYR A 629 16.51 -18.27 -18.74
C TYR A 629 16.73 -18.22 -17.23
N SER A 630 16.60 -17.03 -16.65
CA SER A 630 16.54 -16.84 -15.19
C SER A 630 15.10 -16.66 -14.74
N ARG A 631 14.60 -17.58 -13.92
CA ARG A 631 13.24 -17.52 -13.38
C ARG A 631 13.15 -16.55 -12.22
N LYS A 632 12.26 -15.57 -12.32
CA LYS A 632 12.02 -14.54 -11.31
C LYS A 632 10.53 -14.45 -10.98
N ARG A 633 10.23 -14.03 -9.75
CA ARG A 633 8.86 -13.74 -9.29
C ARG A 633 8.73 -12.25 -9.13
N TYR A 634 7.73 -11.67 -9.77
CA TYR A 634 7.42 -10.23 -9.69
C TYR A 634 6.06 -10.04 -9.07
N PHE A 635 5.91 -9.05 -8.19
CA PHE A 635 4.68 -8.84 -7.42
C PHE A 635 3.96 -7.60 -7.92
N LEU A 636 2.83 -7.77 -8.61
CA LEU A 636 1.95 -6.65 -8.96
C LEU A 636 1.01 -6.36 -7.80
N MET A 637 1.10 -5.16 -7.23
CA MET A 637 0.31 -4.79 -6.04
C MET A 637 -0.81 -3.83 -6.43
N ASN A 638 -2.04 -4.17 -6.05
CA ASN A 638 -3.23 -3.46 -6.53
C ASN A 638 -3.23 -1.97 -6.14
N ALA A 639 -2.83 -1.68 -4.91
CA ALA A 639 -2.77 -0.32 -4.40
C ALA A 639 -1.75 0.55 -5.15
N LYS A 640 -0.68 -0.05 -5.68
CA LYS A 640 0.32 0.64 -6.48
C LYS A 640 -0.18 0.87 -7.90
N ILE A 641 -0.60 -0.20 -8.60
CA ILE A 641 -0.83 -0.17 -10.05
C ILE A 641 -2.26 0.17 -10.47
N TYR A 642 -3.28 -0.32 -9.75
CA TYR A 642 -4.70 -0.14 -10.10
C TYR A 642 -5.34 1.08 -9.43
N ALA A 643 -4.54 2.00 -8.90
CA ALA A 643 -5.02 3.26 -8.31
C ALA A 643 -5.43 4.31 -9.35
N GLY A 644 -5.70 3.90 -10.60
CA GLY A 644 -5.82 4.79 -11.77
C GLY A 644 -4.46 5.33 -12.22
N ARG A 645 -3.44 4.46 -12.28
CA ARG A 645 -2.09 4.82 -12.75
C ARG A 645 -2.04 5.01 -14.25
N PHE A 646 -2.64 4.09 -14.98
CA PHE A 646 -2.69 4.09 -16.43
C PHE A 646 -3.99 3.41 -16.86
N SER A 647 -4.34 3.61 -18.14
CA SER A 647 -5.44 2.90 -18.79
C SER A 647 -4.86 1.83 -19.70
N THR A 648 -5.42 0.62 -19.69
CA THR A 648 -4.96 -0.46 -20.58
C THR A 648 -5.37 -0.24 -22.03
N ASP A 649 -6.32 0.66 -22.27
CA ASP A 649 -6.93 1.01 -23.54
C ASP A 649 -6.37 2.34 -24.07
N CYS A 650 -5.05 2.44 -24.21
CA CYS A 650 -4.36 3.68 -24.64
C CYS A 650 -4.89 4.27 -25.97
N PHE A 651 -5.45 3.42 -26.85
CA PHE A 651 -6.00 3.82 -28.15
C PHE A 651 -7.53 3.84 -28.20
N SER A 652 -8.24 3.75 -27.07
CA SER A 652 -9.71 3.71 -27.09
C SER A 652 -10.34 4.96 -27.70
N ASP A 653 -9.76 6.14 -27.47
CA ASP A 653 -10.27 7.38 -28.03
C ASP A 653 -10.20 7.42 -29.57
N TYR A 654 -9.17 6.82 -30.17
CA TYR A 654 -9.08 6.66 -31.61
C TYR A 654 -10.24 5.80 -32.15
N PHE A 655 -10.52 4.67 -31.52
CA PHE A 655 -11.64 3.81 -31.93
C PHE A 655 -13.01 4.43 -31.64
N ASN A 656 -13.14 5.19 -30.54
CA ASN A 656 -14.35 5.93 -30.21
C ASN A 656 -14.64 7.00 -31.27
N ASP A 657 -13.61 7.68 -31.76
CA ASP A 657 -13.76 8.65 -32.84
C ASP A 657 -14.20 7.98 -34.14
N LEU A 658 -13.55 6.88 -34.54
CA LEU A 658 -13.96 6.09 -35.70
C LEU A 658 -15.42 5.61 -35.61
N ALA A 659 -15.83 5.10 -34.45
CA ALA A 659 -17.18 4.62 -34.19
C ALA A 659 -18.23 5.74 -34.21
N ARG A 660 -17.88 6.96 -33.75
CA ARG A 660 -18.78 8.13 -33.82
C ARG A 660 -19.05 8.54 -35.27
N HIS A 661 -18.04 8.43 -36.13
CA HIS A 661 -18.16 8.80 -37.53
C HIS A 661 -18.94 7.77 -38.37
N SER A 662 -18.97 6.50 -37.96
CA SER A 662 -19.63 5.44 -38.74
C SER A 662 -21.17 5.59 -38.83
N ARG A 663 -21.80 6.23 -37.84
CA ARG A 663 -23.27 6.36 -37.68
C ARG A 663 -24.04 5.03 -37.77
N ARG A 664 -23.37 3.90 -37.64
CA ARG A 664 -23.95 2.55 -37.70
C ARG A 664 -23.57 1.78 -36.44
N GLY A 665 -24.54 1.07 -35.89
CA GLY A 665 -24.35 0.14 -34.78
C GLY A 665 -24.40 -1.32 -35.25
N LEU A 666 -24.12 -2.24 -34.32
CA LEU A 666 -24.23 -3.68 -34.59
C LEU A 666 -25.61 -4.12 -35.16
N PRO A 667 -26.75 -3.54 -34.75
CA PRO A 667 -28.06 -3.89 -35.35
C PRO A 667 -28.20 -3.54 -36.84
N ASP A 668 -27.35 -2.66 -37.37
CA ASP A 668 -27.36 -2.27 -38.78
C ASP A 668 -26.52 -3.23 -39.66
N TYR A 669 -25.87 -4.22 -39.05
CA TYR A 669 -25.05 -5.21 -39.75
C TYR A 669 -25.96 -6.32 -40.26
N LEU A 670 -25.68 -6.83 -41.46
CA LEU A 670 -26.42 -7.95 -42.01
C LEU A 670 -26.17 -9.21 -41.17
N GLU A 671 -27.24 -9.81 -40.67
CA GLU A 671 -27.22 -11.13 -40.04
C GLU A 671 -27.30 -12.21 -41.14
N TYR A 672 -26.62 -13.34 -40.93
CA TYR A 672 -26.79 -14.49 -41.81
C TYR A 672 -28.21 -15.04 -41.70
N ALA A 673 -28.85 -15.32 -42.84
CA ALA A 673 -30.21 -15.81 -42.87
C ALA A 673 -30.38 -17.22 -42.30
N PHE A 674 -29.35 -18.08 -42.44
CA PHE A 674 -29.36 -19.49 -42.03
C PHE A 674 -28.01 -19.95 -41.49
N GLU A 675 -27.95 -21.20 -41.00
CA GLU A 675 -26.73 -21.83 -40.45
C GLU A 675 -25.56 -21.88 -41.45
N LYS A 676 -25.86 -21.99 -42.75
CA LYS A 676 -24.87 -21.97 -43.84
C LYS A 676 -24.96 -20.67 -44.61
N ALA A 677 -23.87 -19.91 -44.61
CA ALA A 677 -23.75 -18.70 -45.41
C ALA A 677 -23.93 -19.00 -46.90
N THR A 678 -24.79 -18.23 -47.56
CA THR A 678 -24.95 -18.21 -49.00
C THR A 678 -23.75 -17.53 -49.67
N VAL A 679 -23.57 -17.73 -50.98
CA VAL A 679 -22.45 -17.13 -51.72
C VAL A 679 -22.50 -15.60 -51.67
N GLU A 680 -23.69 -15.00 -51.67
CA GLU A 680 -23.87 -13.54 -51.58
C GLU A 680 -23.46 -13.01 -50.21
N GLU A 681 -23.86 -13.69 -49.12
CA GLU A 681 -23.44 -13.33 -47.76
C GLU A 681 -21.94 -13.50 -47.56
N LEU A 682 -21.33 -14.54 -48.15
CA LEU A 682 -19.88 -14.73 -48.15
C LEU A 682 -19.17 -13.56 -48.85
N LYS A 683 -19.68 -13.10 -50.00
CA LYS A 683 -19.14 -11.94 -50.72
C LYS A 683 -19.32 -10.64 -49.95
N ALA A 684 -20.42 -10.48 -49.20
CA ALA A 684 -20.68 -9.30 -48.37
C ALA A 684 -19.67 -9.12 -47.20
N GLN A 685 -18.89 -10.14 -46.87
CA GLN A 685 -17.86 -10.06 -45.82
C GLN A 685 -16.68 -9.15 -46.20
N ASN A 686 -16.46 -8.87 -47.49
CA ASN A 686 -15.24 -8.20 -48.00
C ASN A 686 -13.94 -8.89 -47.55
N SER A 687 -13.96 -10.22 -47.40
CA SER A 687 -12.82 -11.01 -46.93
C SER A 687 -11.81 -11.26 -48.05
N TYR A 688 -10.51 -11.02 -47.78
CA TYR A 688 -9.42 -11.33 -48.73
C TYR A 688 -9.45 -12.79 -49.20
N PHE A 689 -9.76 -13.73 -48.29
CA PHE A 689 -9.83 -15.15 -48.62
C PHE A 689 -10.99 -15.45 -49.57
N ILE A 690 -12.19 -14.95 -49.27
CA ILE A 690 -13.37 -15.16 -50.12
C ILE A 690 -13.15 -14.49 -51.49
N ASN A 691 -12.62 -13.26 -51.51
CA ASN A 691 -12.29 -12.57 -52.74
C ASN A 691 -11.24 -13.33 -53.58
N SER A 692 -10.26 -13.97 -52.93
CA SER A 692 -9.28 -14.82 -53.63
C SER A 692 -9.88 -16.09 -54.21
N LEU A 693 -10.89 -16.69 -53.55
CA LEU A 693 -11.58 -17.89 -54.03
C LEU A 693 -12.50 -17.61 -55.23
N TYR A 694 -13.13 -16.44 -55.27
CA TYR A 694 -14.06 -16.06 -56.34
C TYR A 694 -13.41 -15.23 -57.46
N GLY A 695 -12.09 -14.98 -57.38
CA GLY A 695 -11.28 -14.42 -58.46
C GLY A 695 -11.36 -12.89 -58.56
N GLY A 696 -10.18 -12.27 -58.59
CA GLY A 696 -10.01 -10.85 -58.89
C GLY A 696 -10.53 -10.51 -60.28
N ASN A 697 -11.45 -9.55 -60.33
CA ASN A 697 -11.69 -8.68 -61.47
C ASN A 697 -11.85 -7.25 -60.94
N THR A 698 -10.71 -6.69 -60.53
CA THR A 698 -10.39 -5.26 -60.72
C THR A 698 -8.92 -5.18 -61.03
#